data_AF-A0AAJ0CYN0-F1
#
_entry.id   AF-A0AAJ0CYN0-F1
#
_cell.length_a   1.000
_cell.length_b   1.000
_cell.length_c   1.000
_cell.angle_alpha   90.00
_cell.angle_beta   90.00
_cell.angle_gamma   90.00
#
_symmetry.space_group_name_H-M   'P 1'
#
loop_
_entity.id
_entity.type
_entity.pdbx_description
1 polymer ?
#
loop_
_entity_poly.entity_id
_entity_poly.type
_entity_poly.pdbx_seq_one_letter_code
_entity_poly.pdbx_strand_id
1 'polypeptide(L)'
;MKNAFVLLAGFIAGGLAMPSGSHVLHEKRDLANPMGWTKREAADGAQKVPVRIALKQSNLDKGMDYILEVSDPQSAKYGQHYKPNQVADLFAPSTETIDSVKTWLVKSGIPSDKITLSKSKGWLHFETTVAKLQSLVKADYNVYNNLHSRDDHIGTDEYSLPADVAPLIDFLLPGTTFSKTNSKRAAKGSVVNAIKEPIVQLAKDEADKLQAALNTTGTCDRYITPRCIKAMYGIPDATFSNVTNPLGMFESLGDVYAQEDLDAFYQLLAPQIPAGTGPELNLINGATAPNGPDNAGGESDLDFEMAIPIIYPQTTTLFQVNSQADVFLAFLGAIDGGFCSVNPDRDPGEMCDTFAPTNVISISYGGSEYLVSPTVLKVGRIFPMPSRTFVHKPMLTKPHLIQRQCNEFMKLGLQGISVVVASGDDGVASPFGYCLGPHHDVFVPDNPSGCPFITSVGSTTLPPGSNVGDAEIATTRFSSGGGFSNVFDTPSWQSRAVGNYLLRHNPNYFAYNTTDGVIPDKGGVYNRNGRAYPDIAAVGDNGVVVTGGRLSLSGGTSMSAPIIAAIFNRINEERLNLGKGPIGFANPALYQAYDAKKPLFTDVTKGDQRLGGAFGARYPSACGNNGFSAVAGWDPVTGLGTPKYPEMVKYFVGL
;
A
#
# COMPACT_ATOMS: atom_id res chain seq x y z
N MET A 1 49.90 -74.46 -34.67
CA MET A 1 48.60 -73.79 -34.42
C MET A 1 48.66 -73.31 -32.97
N LYS A 2 49.01 -72.06 -32.66
CA LYS A 2 48.26 -70.79 -32.83
C LYS A 2 46.94 -70.82 -32.02
N ASN A 3 46.58 -69.88 -31.15
CA ASN A 3 47.17 -68.60 -30.69
C ASN A 3 46.51 -68.24 -29.36
N ALA A 4 47.26 -67.57 -28.48
CA ALA A 4 46.77 -66.88 -27.29
C ALA A 4 45.99 -65.61 -27.68
N PHE A 5 44.91 -65.29 -26.96
CA PHE A 5 44.24 -63.99 -27.04
C PHE A 5 44.42 -63.24 -25.72
N VAL A 6 45.16 -62.14 -25.81
CA VAL A 6 45.33 -61.11 -24.80
C VAL A 6 44.09 -60.21 -24.83
N LEU A 7 43.39 -60.07 -23.71
CA LEU A 7 42.31 -59.09 -23.53
C LEU A 7 42.90 -57.83 -22.89
N LEU A 8 42.97 -56.77 -23.71
CA LEU A 8 43.49 -55.45 -23.35
C LEU A 8 42.42 -54.66 -22.57
N ALA A 9 42.83 -54.07 -21.46
CA ALA A 9 42.02 -53.16 -20.66
C ALA A 9 41.75 -51.84 -21.40
N GLY A 10 40.49 -51.41 -21.44
CA GLY A 10 40.08 -50.06 -21.82
C GLY A 10 39.34 -49.40 -20.65
N PHE A 11 40.07 -48.67 -19.81
CA PHE A 11 39.45 -47.72 -18.87
C PHE A 11 38.93 -46.53 -19.69
N ILE A 12 37.62 -46.51 -19.98
CA ILE A 12 36.95 -45.30 -20.43
C ILE A 12 36.78 -44.43 -19.19
N ALA A 13 37.60 -43.38 -19.09
CA ALA A 13 37.36 -42.28 -18.18
C ALA A 13 36.09 -41.56 -18.65
N GLY A 14 34.94 -41.96 -18.10
CA GLY A 14 33.71 -41.20 -18.20
C GLY A 14 33.90 -39.90 -17.45
N GLY A 15 34.35 -38.85 -18.15
CA GLY A 15 34.24 -37.50 -17.64
C GLY A 15 32.77 -37.22 -17.40
N LEU A 16 32.36 -37.22 -16.12
CA LEU A 16 31.12 -36.56 -15.70
C LEU A 16 31.31 -35.08 -16.03
N ALA A 17 30.92 -34.70 -17.24
CA ALA A 17 30.63 -33.32 -17.56
C ALA A 17 29.45 -32.93 -16.67
N MET A 18 29.73 -32.32 -15.51
CA MET A 18 28.73 -31.55 -14.79
C MET A 18 28.15 -30.56 -15.81
N PRO A 19 26.83 -30.50 -16.01
CA PRO A 19 26.26 -29.51 -16.91
C PRO A 19 26.73 -28.14 -16.42
N SER A 20 27.42 -27.40 -17.30
CA SER A 20 27.70 -25.99 -17.07
C SER A 20 26.35 -25.33 -16.86
N GLY A 21 26.05 -24.95 -15.61
CA GLY A 21 24.71 -24.52 -15.21
C GLY A 21 24.15 -23.49 -16.18
N SER A 22 23.14 -23.90 -16.95
CA SER A 22 22.44 -23.02 -17.86
C SER A 22 21.77 -21.93 -17.03
N HIS A 23 21.94 -20.67 -17.42
CA HIS A 23 21.13 -19.61 -16.84
C HIS A 23 19.72 -19.68 -17.43
N VAL A 24 18.73 -19.37 -16.62
CA VAL A 24 17.33 -19.25 -16.99
C VAL A 24 16.90 -17.80 -16.82
N LEU A 25 16.07 -17.31 -17.73
CA LEU A 25 15.47 -15.99 -17.61
C LEU A 25 14.70 -15.94 -16.29
N HIS A 26 15.16 -15.09 -15.37
CA HIS A 26 14.54 -14.95 -14.06
C HIS A 26 13.48 -13.86 -14.11
N GLU A 27 13.83 -12.73 -14.70
CA GLU A 27 12.97 -11.56 -14.71
C GLU A 27 13.15 -10.78 -16.02
N LYS A 28 12.04 -10.34 -16.60
CA LYS A 28 11.98 -9.45 -17.76
C LYS A 28 10.95 -8.35 -17.54
N ARG A 29 11.21 -7.19 -18.11
CA ARG A 29 10.34 -6.02 -18.14
C ARG A 29 9.68 -5.95 -19.51
N ASP A 30 8.42 -5.52 -19.55
CA ASP A 30 7.74 -5.23 -20.81
C ASP A 30 8.20 -3.88 -21.37
N LEU A 31 8.89 -3.88 -22.51
CA LEU A 31 9.46 -2.67 -23.10
C LEU A 31 8.47 -1.90 -23.98
N ALA A 32 7.23 -2.39 -24.11
CA ALA A 32 6.22 -1.82 -25.01
C ALA A 32 5.63 -0.48 -24.55
N ASN A 33 5.81 -0.08 -23.27
CA ASN A 33 5.29 1.21 -22.78
C ASN A 33 6.04 1.70 -21.52
N PRO A 34 7.16 2.43 -21.66
CA PRO A 34 7.93 2.90 -20.51
C PRO A 34 7.27 4.15 -19.92
N MET A 35 6.14 3.98 -19.23
CA MET A 35 5.51 5.11 -18.52
C MET A 35 6.47 5.62 -17.44
N GLY A 36 6.92 6.86 -17.65
CA GLY A 36 7.75 7.66 -16.75
C GLY A 36 9.20 7.22 -16.51
N TRP A 37 9.77 6.35 -17.36
CA TRP A 37 11.20 6.01 -17.31
C TRP A 37 11.83 6.09 -18.69
N THR A 38 12.87 6.91 -18.85
CA THR A 38 13.64 6.95 -20.09
C THR A 38 14.90 6.12 -19.93
N LYS A 39 15.01 5.03 -20.70
CA LYS A 39 16.29 4.30 -20.83
C LYS A 39 17.30 5.19 -21.52
N ARG A 40 18.48 5.36 -20.92
CA ARG A 40 19.56 6.18 -21.46
C ARG A 40 20.80 5.33 -21.76
N GLU A 41 21.98 5.89 -21.53
CA GLU A 41 23.27 5.25 -21.75
C GLU A 41 23.45 3.93 -20.97
N ALA A 42 24.33 3.08 -21.49
CA ALA A 42 24.82 1.93 -20.74
C ALA A 42 25.46 2.41 -19.44
N ALA A 43 25.24 1.67 -18.34
CA ALA A 43 25.85 2.00 -17.07
C ALA A 43 27.37 1.76 -17.14
N ASP A 44 28.16 2.62 -16.49
CA ASP A 44 29.61 2.50 -16.47
C ASP A 44 30.01 1.18 -15.80
N GLY A 45 30.70 0.30 -16.54
CA GLY A 45 31.12 -1.02 -16.06
C GLY A 45 31.99 -0.97 -14.80
N ALA A 46 32.73 0.12 -14.57
CA ALA A 46 33.56 0.32 -13.37
C ALA A 46 32.78 0.90 -12.18
N GLN A 47 31.57 1.43 -12.40
CA GLN A 47 30.74 1.98 -11.34
C GLN A 47 30.46 0.89 -10.30
N LYS A 48 30.71 1.22 -9.03
CA LYS A 48 30.33 0.39 -7.89
C LYS A 48 28.82 0.46 -7.69
N VAL A 49 28.22 -0.70 -7.45
CA VAL A 49 26.79 -0.87 -7.26
C VAL A 49 26.56 -1.83 -6.09
N PRO A 50 25.78 -1.41 -5.08
CA PRO A 50 25.33 -2.31 -4.04
C PRO A 50 24.18 -3.15 -4.56
N VAL A 51 24.26 -4.46 -4.31
CA VAL A 51 23.32 -5.46 -4.77
C VAL A 51 22.60 -6.04 -3.57
N ARG A 52 21.28 -6.20 -3.70
CA ARG A 52 20.40 -6.84 -2.72
C ARG A 52 19.71 -7.99 -3.41
N ILE A 53 19.74 -9.16 -2.80
CA ILE A 53 19.05 -10.34 -3.32
C ILE A 53 17.97 -10.71 -2.31
N ALA A 54 16.70 -10.62 -2.74
CA ALA A 54 15.56 -11.09 -1.97
C ALA A 54 15.53 -12.62 -2.05
N LEU A 55 15.80 -13.28 -0.93
CA LEU A 55 15.69 -14.72 -0.82
C LEU A 55 14.23 -15.13 -0.68
N LYS A 56 13.87 -16.25 -1.30
CA LYS A 56 12.54 -16.84 -1.19
C LYS A 56 12.25 -17.23 0.26
N GLN A 57 11.15 -16.72 0.80
CA GLN A 57 10.75 -16.96 2.18
C GLN A 57 10.08 -18.33 2.35
N SER A 58 10.21 -18.91 3.54
CA SER A 58 9.57 -20.18 3.86
C SER A 58 8.11 -19.99 4.24
N ASN A 59 7.28 -21.02 4.05
CA ASN A 59 5.90 -21.10 4.55
C ASN A 59 4.91 -20.03 4.07
N LEU A 60 5.23 -19.26 3.02
CA LEU A 60 4.31 -18.25 2.47
C LEU A 60 3.02 -18.89 1.93
N ASP A 61 3.09 -20.13 1.44
CA ASP A 61 1.94 -20.94 1.01
C ASP A 61 0.92 -21.19 2.13
N LYS A 62 1.36 -21.17 3.39
CA LYS A 62 0.53 -21.33 4.59
C LYS A 62 0.21 -20.01 5.28
N GLY A 63 0.62 -18.88 4.70
CA GLY A 63 0.48 -17.56 5.30
C GLY A 63 -0.97 -17.22 5.66
N MET A 64 -1.92 -17.53 4.76
CA MET A 64 -3.35 -17.35 5.01
C MET A 64 -3.86 -18.23 6.16
N ASP A 65 -3.39 -19.48 6.26
CA ASP A 65 -3.79 -20.38 7.35
C ASP A 65 -3.29 -19.86 8.70
N TYR A 66 -2.05 -19.39 8.78
CA TYR A 66 -1.49 -18.85 10.02
C TYR A 66 -2.19 -17.57 10.47
N ILE A 67 -2.46 -16.63 9.55
CA ILE A 67 -3.13 -15.39 9.94
C ILE A 67 -4.57 -15.65 10.36
N LEU A 68 -5.29 -16.56 9.68
CA LEU A 68 -6.64 -16.95 10.08
C LEU A 68 -6.67 -17.67 11.42
N GLU A 69 -5.64 -18.46 11.75
CA GLU A 69 -5.54 -19.08 13.07
C GLU A 69 -5.61 -18.06 14.22
N VAL A 70 -5.07 -16.84 14.03
CA VAL A 70 -5.08 -15.79 15.08
C VAL A 70 -6.14 -14.69 14.86
N SER A 71 -6.78 -14.62 13.69
CA SER A 71 -7.73 -13.55 13.34
C SER A 71 -9.16 -14.01 13.06
N ASP A 72 -9.41 -15.30 12.83
CA ASP A 72 -10.78 -15.84 12.73
C ASP A 72 -11.39 -16.01 14.13
N PRO A 73 -12.53 -15.35 14.45
CA PRO A 73 -13.16 -15.51 15.76
C PRO A 73 -13.66 -16.92 16.10
N GLN A 74 -13.73 -17.85 15.13
CA GLN A 74 -14.04 -19.27 15.44
C GLN A 74 -12.80 -20.08 15.80
N SER A 75 -11.60 -19.54 15.57
CA SER A 75 -10.36 -20.19 15.95
C SER A 75 -10.18 -20.19 17.47
N ALA A 76 -9.77 -21.33 18.02
CA ALA A 76 -9.38 -21.41 19.43
C ALA A 76 -8.14 -20.55 19.75
N LYS A 77 -7.39 -20.11 18.73
CA LYS A 77 -6.24 -19.21 18.86
C LYS A 77 -6.54 -17.76 18.48
N TYR A 78 -7.81 -17.39 18.30
CA TYR A 78 -8.18 -15.99 18.07
C TYR A 78 -7.55 -15.05 19.11
N GLY A 79 -6.88 -14.00 18.63
CA GLY A 79 -6.19 -13.02 19.47
C GLY A 79 -4.88 -13.51 20.11
N GLN A 80 -4.47 -14.77 19.88
CA GLN A 80 -3.18 -15.30 20.34
C GLN A 80 -2.07 -15.00 19.32
N HIS A 81 -1.82 -13.71 19.12
CA HIS A 81 -0.87 -13.20 18.14
C HIS A 81 0.57 -13.64 18.40
N TYR A 82 1.37 -13.69 17.33
CA TYR A 82 2.77 -14.09 17.34
C TYR A 82 3.66 -12.94 17.84
N LYS A 83 4.77 -13.29 18.49
CA LYS A 83 5.84 -12.34 18.77
C LYS A 83 6.67 -12.05 17.51
N PRO A 84 7.32 -10.88 17.40
CA PRO A 84 8.14 -10.54 16.23
C PRO A 84 9.18 -11.61 15.86
N ASN A 85 9.87 -12.18 16.85
CA ASN A 85 10.87 -13.23 16.61
C ASN A 85 10.25 -14.55 16.10
N GLN A 86 9.03 -14.90 16.55
CA GLN A 86 8.33 -16.08 16.05
C GLN A 86 7.95 -15.90 14.58
N VAL A 87 7.51 -14.70 14.19
CA VAL A 87 7.21 -14.39 12.79
C VAL A 87 8.47 -14.42 11.94
N ALA A 88 9.56 -13.79 12.40
CA ALA A 88 10.84 -13.80 11.70
C ALA A 88 11.36 -15.23 11.47
N ASP A 89 11.31 -16.10 12.49
CA ASP A 89 11.73 -17.50 12.35
C ASP A 89 10.79 -18.32 11.47
N LEU A 90 9.48 -18.05 11.51
CA LEU A 90 8.47 -18.78 10.72
C LEU A 90 8.64 -18.57 9.20
N PHE A 91 9.03 -17.36 8.79
CA PHE A 91 9.17 -17.01 7.37
C PHE A 91 10.63 -16.90 6.90
N ALA A 92 11.61 -17.16 7.78
CA ALA A 92 13.02 -17.16 7.40
C ALA A 92 13.28 -18.14 6.24
N PRO A 93 14.07 -17.77 5.22
CA PRO A 93 14.55 -18.72 4.22
C PRO A 93 15.31 -19.88 4.88
N SER A 94 15.24 -21.05 4.26
CA SER A 94 15.95 -22.23 4.78
C SER A 94 17.47 -21.99 4.78
N THR A 95 18.19 -22.65 5.69
CA THR A 95 19.67 -22.61 5.70
C THR A 95 20.24 -23.07 4.35
N GLU A 96 19.63 -24.09 3.73
CA GLU A 96 20.00 -24.57 2.40
C GLU A 96 19.84 -23.50 1.31
N THR A 97 18.74 -22.74 1.32
CA THR A 97 18.51 -21.61 0.42
C THR A 97 19.61 -20.56 0.59
N ILE A 98 19.88 -20.16 1.84
CA ILE A 98 20.87 -19.13 2.16
C ILE A 98 22.27 -19.57 1.72
N ASP A 99 22.66 -20.79 2.05
CA ASP A 99 23.99 -21.32 1.78
C ASP A 99 24.21 -21.59 0.29
N SER A 100 23.18 -22.03 -0.44
CA SER A 100 23.25 -22.23 -1.89
C SER A 100 23.48 -20.91 -2.63
N VAL A 101 22.72 -19.87 -2.29
CA VAL A 101 22.87 -18.55 -2.91
C VAL A 101 24.23 -17.94 -2.54
N LYS A 102 24.65 -18.03 -1.27
CA LYS A 102 26.00 -17.58 -0.84
C LYS A 102 27.11 -18.31 -1.59
N THR A 103 27.00 -19.63 -1.72
CA THR A 103 27.99 -20.45 -2.44
C THR A 103 28.08 -20.05 -3.91
N TRP A 104 26.94 -19.81 -4.56
CA TRP A 104 26.91 -19.28 -5.92
C TRP A 104 27.62 -17.93 -6.02
N LEU A 105 27.31 -16.97 -5.14
CA LEU A 105 27.95 -15.65 -5.12
C LEU A 105 29.47 -15.76 -4.96
N VAL A 106 29.94 -16.59 -4.03
CA VAL A 106 31.38 -16.84 -3.80
C VAL A 106 32.03 -17.47 -5.02
N LYS A 107 31.42 -18.50 -5.61
CA LYS A 107 31.91 -19.16 -6.84
C LYS A 107 31.95 -18.20 -8.03
N SER A 108 31.04 -17.24 -8.08
CA SER A 108 31.03 -16.16 -9.07
C SER A 108 32.01 -15.04 -8.77
N GLY A 109 32.76 -15.10 -7.66
CA GLY A 109 33.86 -14.21 -7.32
C GLY A 109 33.48 -13.01 -6.45
N ILE A 110 32.38 -13.09 -5.69
CA ILE A 110 32.07 -12.14 -4.62
C ILE A 110 32.74 -12.64 -3.32
N PRO A 111 33.59 -11.84 -2.64
CA PRO A 111 34.26 -12.28 -1.43
C PRO A 111 33.26 -12.62 -0.31
N SER A 112 33.46 -13.73 0.39
CA SER A 112 32.53 -14.22 1.42
C SER A 112 32.38 -13.26 2.59
N ASP A 113 33.45 -12.55 2.96
CA ASP A 113 33.47 -11.53 4.03
C ASP A 113 32.72 -10.24 3.65
N LYS A 114 32.35 -10.09 2.37
CA LYS A 114 31.58 -8.96 1.84
C LYS A 114 30.11 -9.28 1.59
N ILE A 115 29.67 -10.51 1.87
CA ILE A 115 28.27 -10.92 1.78
C ILE A 115 27.64 -10.87 3.17
N THR A 116 26.73 -9.93 3.39
CA THR A 116 25.98 -9.81 4.65
C THR A 116 24.57 -10.35 4.50
N LEU A 117 24.03 -10.92 5.59
CA LEU A 117 22.67 -11.44 5.68
C LEU A 117 21.85 -10.49 6.56
N SER A 118 20.63 -10.14 6.14
CA SER A 118 19.74 -9.32 6.96
C SER A 118 19.34 -10.01 8.27
N LYS A 119 18.90 -9.23 9.27
CA LYS A 119 18.36 -9.78 10.53
C LYS A 119 17.19 -10.74 10.29
N SER A 120 16.31 -10.38 9.36
CA SER A 120 15.17 -11.19 8.89
C SER A 120 15.59 -12.44 8.10
N LYS A 121 16.89 -12.59 7.80
CA LYS A 121 17.47 -13.63 6.92
C LYS A 121 16.92 -13.66 5.49
N GLY A 122 15.98 -12.77 5.16
CA GLY A 122 15.32 -12.69 3.86
C GLY A 122 16.15 -12.01 2.77
N TRP A 123 17.30 -11.41 3.11
CA TRP A 123 18.11 -10.66 2.15
C TRP A 123 19.59 -10.95 2.28
N LEU A 124 20.26 -11.07 1.14
CA LEU A 124 21.71 -10.99 1.03
C LEU A 124 22.13 -9.65 0.43
N HIS A 125 23.18 -9.07 0.98
CA HIS A 125 23.74 -7.80 0.50
C HIS A 125 25.23 -7.95 0.20
N PHE A 126 25.68 -7.28 -0.85
CA PHE A 126 27.09 -7.13 -1.19
C PHE A 126 27.28 -5.90 -2.11
N GLU A 127 28.51 -5.43 -2.24
CA GLU A 127 28.89 -4.42 -3.25
C GLU A 127 29.71 -5.07 -4.37
N THR A 128 29.46 -4.68 -5.61
CA THR A 128 30.24 -5.12 -6.77
C THR A 128 30.33 -4.03 -7.84
N THR A 129 30.94 -4.28 -9.00
CA THR A 129 30.90 -3.36 -10.14
C THR A 129 29.78 -3.73 -11.11
N VAL A 130 29.28 -2.77 -11.87
CA VAL A 130 28.27 -3.01 -12.91
C VAL A 130 28.70 -4.12 -13.87
N ALA A 131 29.96 -4.11 -14.33
CA ALA A 131 30.47 -5.15 -15.24
C ALA A 131 30.43 -6.56 -14.61
N LYS A 132 30.73 -6.65 -13.31
CA LYS A 132 30.67 -7.91 -12.57
C LYS A 132 29.22 -8.37 -12.35
N LEU A 133 28.32 -7.44 -12.03
CA LEU A 133 26.88 -7.72 -11.89
C LEU A 133 26.27 -8.20 -13.22
N GLN A 134 26.55 -7.51 -14.34
CA GLN A 134 26.15 -7.94 -15.68
C GLN A 134 26.57 -9.39 -15.97
N SER A 135 27.80 -9.74 -15.57
CA SER A 135 28.34 -11.10 -15.76
C SER A 135 27.67 -12.13 -14.85
N LEU A 136 27.34 -11.73 -13.62
CA LEU A 136 26.72 -12.55 -12.58
C LEU A 136 25.28 -12.94 -12.93
N VAL A 137 24.50 -11.99 -13.45
CA VAL A 137 23.05 -12.16 -13.71
C VAL A 137 22.70 -12.11 -15.20
N LYS A 138 23.68 -12.22 -16.10
CA LYS A 138 23.52 -12.22 -17.57
C LYS A 138 22.50 -11.18 -18.05
N ALA A 139 22.85 -9.93 -17.84
CA ALA A 139 21.99 -8.78 -18.11
C ALA A 139 22.79 -7.60 -18.65
N ASP A 140 22.10 -6.70 -19.35
CA ASP A 140 22.65 -5.43 -19.80
C ASP A 140 22.15 -4.30 -18.89
N TYR A 141 23.05 -3.67 -18.14
CA TYR A 141 22.69 -2.60 -17.22
C TYR A 141 22.79 -1.24 -17.89
N ASN A 142 21.77 -0.42 -17.65
CA ASN A 142 21.64 0.91 -18.24
C ASN A 142 21.28 1.92 -17.15
N VAL A 143 21.53 3.18 -17.47
CA VAL A 143 21.00 4.30 -16.70
C VAL A 143 19.58 4.58 -17.17
N TYR A 144 18.65 4.69 -16.23
CA TYR A 144 17.26 5.05 -16.47
C TYR A 144 16.96 6.36 -15.75
N ASN A 145 16.37 7.31 -16.45
CA ASN A 145 15.93 8.55 -15.85
C ASN A 145 14.45 8.47 -15.49
N ASN A 146 14.11 8.75 -14.24
CA ASN A 146 12.72 8.89 -13.83
C ASN A 146 12.18 10.21 -14.37
N LEU A 147 11.14 10.19 -15.20
CA LEU A 147 10.59 11.39 -15.83
C LEU A 147 9.94 12.36 -14.82
N HIS A 148 9.62 11.89 -13.62
CA HIS A 148 9.04 12.68 -12.53
C HIS A 148 10.13 13.30 -11.63
N SER A 149 10.89 12.48 -10.90
CA SER A 149 11.92 13.00 -9.97
C SER A 149 13.15 13.54 -10.70
N ARG A 150 13.30 13.21 -12.00
CA ARG A 150 14.48 13.48 -12.84
C ARG A 150 15.76 12.82 -12.34
N ASP A 151 15.65 11.92 -11.37
CA ASP A 151 16.79 11.18 -10.84
C ASP A 151 17.21 10.06 -11.79
N ASP A 152 18.52 9.84 -11.82
CA ASP A 152 19.13 8.74 -12.53
C ASP A 152 19.13 7.48 -11.67
N HIS A 153 18.71 6.39 -12.25
CA HIS A 153 18.66 5.08 -11.65
C HIS A 153 19.45 4.09 -12.49
N ILE A 154 19.91 3.02 -11.88
CA ILE A 154 20.58 1.92 -12.54
C ILE A 154 19.69 0.68 -12.48
N GLY A 155 19.65 -0.08 -13.56
CA GLY A 155 18.89 -1.32 -13.65
C GLY A 155 19.05 -1.99 -15.01
N THR A 156 18.17 -2.94 -15.29
CA THR A 156 18.17 -3.69 -16.55
C THR A 156 16.75 -3.99 -17.03
N ASP A 157 16.59 -4.31 -18.31
CA ASP A 157 15.30 -4.72 -18.85
C ASP A 157 14.99 -6.19 -18.57
N GLU A 158 16.02 -7.03 -18.44
CA GLU A 158 15.88 -8.44 -18.11
C GLU A 158 17.17 -9.00 -17.53
N TYR A 159 17.07 -10.04 -16.72
CA TYR A 159 18.23 -10.76 -16.21
C TYR A 159 17.94 -12.24 -16.02
N SER A 160 19.00 -13.04 -16.05
CA SER A 160 18.96 -14.49 -15.90
C SER A 160 19.81 -14.96 -14.73
N LEU A 161 19.36 -16.00 -14.04
CA LEU A 161 20.09 -16.61 -12.93
C LEU A 161 20.42 -18.06 -13.26
N PRO A 162 21.43 -18.68 -12.63
CA PRO A 162 21.63 -20.12 -12.75
C PRO A 162 20.36 -20.90 -12.41
N ALA A 163 20.06 -21.96 -13.16
CA ALA A 163 18.81 -22.72 -13.00
C ALA A 163 18.58 -23.30 -11.60
N ASP A 164 19.66 -23.59 -10.87
CA ASP A 164 19.66 -24.07 -9.49
C ASP A 164 19.46 -22.95 -8.45
N VAL A 165 19.75 -21.71 -8.81
CA VAL A 165 19.66 -20.54 -7.94
C VAL A 165 18.37 -19.75 -8.17
N ALA A 166 17.86 -19.70 -9.40
CA ALA A 166 16.66 -18.95 -9.76
C ALA A 166 15.43 -19.27 -8.86
N PRO A 167 15.15 -20.54 -8.49
CA PRO A 167 14.00 -20.86 -7.62
C PRO A 167 14.15 -20.39 -6.16
N LEU A 168 15.36 -19.97 -5.76
CA LEU A 168 15.73 -19.58 -4.40
C LEU A 168 15.67 -18.05 -4.19
N ILE A 169 15.50 -17.28 -5.26
CA ILE A 169 15.53 -15.82 -5.27
C ILE A 169 14.18 -15.31 -5.76
N ASP A 170 13.56 -14.39 -5.02
CA ASP A 170 12.35 -13.71 -5.50
C ASP A 170 12.75 -12.70 -6.59
N PHE A 171 13.60 -11.74 -6.24
CA PHE A 171 14.14 -10.73 -7.14
C PHE A 171 15.46 -10.14 -6.60
N LEU A 172 16.13 -9.29 -7.38
CA LEU A 172 17.31 -8.56 -6.93
C LEU A 172 17.26 -7.08 -7.31
N LEU A 173 17.99 -6.26 -6.55
CA LEU A 173 18.10 -4.82 -6.73
C LEU A 173 19.58 -4.42 -6.83
N PRO A 174 19.99 -3.56 -7.78
CA PRO A 174 19.20 -3.15 -8.94
C PRO A 174 18.98 -4.33 -9.88
N GLY A 175 17.77 -4.49 -10.39
CA GLY A 175 17.42 -5.49 -11.39
C GLY A 175 16.51 -4.84 -12.43
N THR A 176 15.40 -5.49 -12.74
CA THR A 176 14.30 -4.82 -13.46
C THR A 176 13.58 -3.79 -12.61
N THR A 177 13.68 -3.92 -11.28
CA THR A 177 13.34 -2.87 -10.33
C THR A 177 14.61 -2.04 -10.11
N PHE A 178 14.55 -0.78 -10.53
CA PHE A 178 15.73 0.09 -10.61
C PHE A 178 16.16 0.57 -9.23
N SER A 179 17.44 0.96 -9.10
CA SER A 179 17.95 1.59 -7.87
C SER A 179 18.53 2.96 -8.19
N LYS A 180 18.22 3.96 -7.37
CA LYS A 180 18.70 5.34 -7.55
C LYS A 180 20.23 5.41 -7.54
N THR A 181 20.84 6.19 -8.44
CA THR A 181 22.29 6.38 -8.50
C THR A 181 22.73 7.61 -7.69
N ASN A 182 23.91 7.54 -7.09
CA ASN A 182 24.55 8.70 -6.44
C ASN A 182 25.24 9.55 -7.53
N SER A 183 24.45 10.13 -8.43
CA SER A 183 24.97 11.04 -9.45
C SER A 183 25.42 12.36 -8.79
N LYS A 184 26.65 12.81 -9.06
CA LYS A 184 27.16 14.14 -8.67
C LYS A 184 26.38 15.29 -9.30
N ARG A 185 25.51 15.01 -10.28
CA ARG A 185 24.46 15.94 -10.72
C ARG A 185 23.25 15.76 -9.80
N ALA A 186 23.40 16.10 -8.53
CA ALA A 186 22.23 16.54 -7.77
C ALA A 186 21.76 17.81 -8.47
N ALA A 187 20.78 17.70 -9.37
CA ALA A 187 19.98 18.86 -9.70
C ALA A 187 19.49 19.42 -8.36
N LYS A 188 19.66 20.73 -8.13
CA LYS A 188 19.07 21.43 -6.98
C LYS A 188 17.67 20.86 -6.77
N GLY A 189 17.45 20.28 -5.60
CA GLY A 189 16.33 19.39 -5.30
C GLY A 189 15.07 19.80 -6.04
N SER A 190 14.67 18.97 -7.01
CA SER A 190 13.29 19.01 -7.46
C SER A 190 12.51 18.51 -6.26
N VAL A 191 11.89 19.43 -5.53
CA VAL A 191 10.76 19.11 -4.65
C VAL A 191 9.81 18.31 -5.55
N VAL A 192 9.70 17.00 -5.30
CA VAL A 192 8.54 16.26 -5.79
C VAL A 192 7.38 17.02 -5.17
N ASN A 193 6.61 17.73 -6.00
CA ASN A 193 5.39 18.34 -5.49
C ASN A 193 4.59 17.17 -4.94
N ALA A 194 4.34 17.17 -3.63
CA ALA A 194 3.40 16.27 -2.98
C ALA A 194 2.16 16.14 -3.87
N ILE A 195 1.55 14.95 -3.89
CA ILE A 195 0.18 14.84 -4.39
C ILE A 195 -0.60 15.82 -3.52
N LYS A 196 -0.95 16.98 -4.09
CA LYS A 196 -1.61 18.01 -3.32
C LYS A 196 -3.04 17.56 -3.16
N GLU A 197 -3.37 17.11 -1.97
CA GLU A 197 -4.76 16.92 -1.58
C GLU A 197 -5.57 18.15 -1.98
N PRO A 198 -6.79 17.97 -2.52
CA PRO A 198 -7.60 19.06 -3.00
C PRO A 198 -8.18 19.85 -1.82
N ILE A 199 -7.32 20.63 -1.16
CA ILE A 199 -7.67 21.57 -0.09
C ILE A 199 -8.35 22.78 -0.72
N VAL A 200 -9.59 23.00 -0.33
CA VAL A 200 -10.37 24.18 -0.72
C VAL A 200 -10.41 25.13 0.47
N GLN A 201 -9.59 26.18 0.42
CA GLN A 201 -9.63 27.24 1.43
C GLN A 201 -11.01 27.90 1.44
N LEU A 202 -11.61 27.99 2.63
CA LEU A 202 -12.91 28.61 2.77
C LEU A 202 -12.80 30.12 2.57
N ALA A 203 -13.78 30.69 1.86
CA ALA A 203 -13.93 32.14 1.84
C ALA A 203 -14.22 32.63 3.26
N LYS A 204 -13.83 33.88 3.58
CA LYS A 204 -13.97 34.42 4.93
C LYS A 204 -15.40 34.33 5.47
N ASP A 205 -16.39 34.63 4.64
CA ASP A 205 -17.80 34.58 5.04
C ASP A 205 -18.29 33.13 5.28
N GLU A 206 -17.75 32.15 4.56
CA GLU A 206 -18.02 30.73 4.81
C GLU A 206 -17.33 30.25 6.09
N ALA A 207 -16.10 30.68 6.34
CA ALA A 207 -15.40 30.41 7.59
C ALA A 207 -16.15 31.01 8.79
N ASP A 208 -16.66 32.23 8.68
CA ASP A 208 -17.48 32.88 9.73
C ASP A 208 -18.79 32.10 9.98
N LYS A 209 -19.46 31.63 8.92
CA LYS A 209 -20.68 30.79 9.03
C LYS A 209 -20.37 29.44 9.70
N LEU A 210 -19.27 28.81 9.32
CA LEU A 210 -18.81 27.56 9.92
C LEU A 210 -18.54 27.76 11.41
N GLN A 211 -17.79 28.80 11.79
CA GLN A 211 -17.51 29.14 13.19
C GLN A 211 -18.79 29.31 14.02
N ALA A 212 -19.83 29.93 13.46
CA ALA A 212 -21.12 30.05 14.12
C ALA A 212 -21.87 28.71 14.28
N ALA A 213 -21.54 27.70 13.47
CA ALA A 213 -22.21 26.39 13.42
C ALA A 213 -21.44 25.23 14.09
N LEU A 214 -20.19 25.43 14.53
CA LEU A 214 -19.29 24.37 15.04
C LEU A 214 -19.87 23.53 16.17
N ASN A 215 -20.75 24.11 16.98
CA ASN A 215 -21.37 23.44 18.13
C ASN A 215 -22.63 22.66 17.78
N THR A 216 -22.98 22.52 16.50
CA THR A 216 -24.20 21.85 16.06
C THR A 216 -23.89 20.74 15.05
N THR A 217 -24.82 19.81 14.89
CA THR A 217 -24.77 18.79 13.82
C THR A 217 -25.64 19.15 12.61
N GLY A 218 -26.24 20.35 12.61
CA GLY A 218 -27.19 20.78 11.58
C GLY A 218 -26.55 21.17 10.24
N THR A 219 -25.22 21.17 10.17
CA THR A 219 -24.44 21.51 8.97
C THR A 219 -23.52 20.37 8.52
N CYS A 220 -23.70 19.15 9.05
CA CYS A 220 -22.85 18.01 8.71
C CYS A 220 -23.02 17.58 7.23
N ASP A 221 -24.05 18.03 6.53
CA ASP A 221 -24.20 17.85 5.08
C ASP A 221 -23.21 18.69 4.25
N ARG A 222 -22.57 19.70 4.87
CA ARG A 222 -21.68 20.67 4.21
C ARG A 222 -20.31 20.80 4.85
N TYR A 223 -20.23 20.61 6.16
CA TYR A 223 -19.04 20.77 6.97
C TYR A 223 -18.94 19.60 7.94
N ILE A 224 -18.16 18.59 7.57
CA ILE A 224 -17.89 17.44 8.42
C ILE A 224 -16.81 17.82 9.43
N THR A 225 -17.23 18.01 10.68
CA THR A 225 -16.34 18.28 11.83
C THR A 225 -16.15 17.00 12.66
N PRO A 226 -15.21 16.98 13.63
CA PRO A 226 -15.11 15.90 14.59
C PRO A 226 -16.43 15.57 15.31
N ARG A 227 -17.23 16.60 15.61
CA ARG A 227 -18.57 16.44 16.20
C ARG A 227 -19.52 15.70 15.25
N CYS A 228 -19.48 16.01 13.95
CA CYS A 228 -20.26 15.31 12.94
C CYS A 228 -19.87 13.82 12.90
N ILE A 229 -18.57 13.51 12.80
CA ILE A 229 -18.07 12.14 12.72
C ILE A 229 -18.51 11.33 13.95
N LYS A 230 -18.31 11.88 15.16
CA LYS A 230 -18.75 11.24 16.41
C LYS A 230 -20.26 10.99 16.42
N ALA A 231 -21.05 11.96 15.99
CA ALA A 231 -22.51 11.83 15.98
C ALA A 231 -23.02 10.85 14.90
N MET A 232 -22.40 10.83 13.72
CA MET A 232 -22.74 9.92 12.62
C MET A 232 -22.50 8.46 13.00
N TYR A 233 -21.39 8.16 13.66
CA TYR A 233 -21.01 6.77 13.99
C TYR A 233 -21.30 6.35 15.42
N GLY A 234 -21.86 7.25 16.25
CA GLY A 234 -22.18 6.98 17.65
C GLY A 234 -20.93 6.79 18.52
N ILE A 235 -19.88 7.55 18.25
CA ILE A 235 -18.61 7.48 18.98
C ILE A 235 -18.70 8.41 20.21
N PRO A 236 -18.61 7.87 21.44
CA PRO A 236 -18.56 8.69 22.65
C PRO A 236 -17.22 9.40 22.78
N ASP A 237 -17.15 10.39 23.67
CA ASP A 237 -15.88 10.99 24.03
C ASP A 237 -14.98 9.99 24.73
N ALA A 238 -13.71 10.03 24.34
CA ALA A 238 -12.64 9.24 24.92
C ALA A 238 -12.25 9.78 26.31
N THR A 239 -12.03 8.88 27.27
CA THR A 239 -11.83 9.23 28.70
C THR A 239 -10.55 8.69 29.30
N PHE A 240 -9.85 7.82 28.59
CA PHE A 240 -8.61 7.18 29.06
C PHE A 240 -7.69 6.94 27.86
N SER A 241 -6.42 6.68 28.16
CA SER A 241 -5.40 6.30 27.19
C SER A 241 -4.60 5.11 27.71
N ASN A 242 -3.92 4.43 26.80
CA ASN A 242 -3.05 3.31 27.09
C ASN A 242 -1.77 3.44 26.27
N VAL A 243 -0.62 3.53 26.96
CA VAL A 243 0.71 3.71 26.37
C VAL A 243 1.12 2.61 25.39
N THR A 244 0.48 1.43 25.44
CA THR A 244 0.74 0.33 24.50
C THR A 244 -0.22 0.35 23.30
N ASN A 245 -1.09 1.35 23.19
CA ASN A 245 -2.06 1.48 22.10
C ASN A 245 -2.04 2.87 21.40
N PRO A 246 -0.88 3.46 21.10
CA PRO A 246 -0.86 4.62 20.23
C PRO A 246 -1.42 4.26 18.84
N LEU A 247 -2.02 5.22 18.15
CA LEU A 247 -2.42 5.09 16.75
C LEU A 247 -1.27 5.52 15.84
N GLY A 248 -0.82 4.63 14.96
CA GLY A 248 0.21 4.93 13.97
C GLY A 248 -0.36 5.61 12.74
N MET A 249 0.32 6.64 12.24
CA MET A 249 0.03 7.33 10.99
C MET A 249 1.26 7.27 10.10
N PHE A 250 1.09 6.82 8.86
CA PHE A 250 2.17 6.73 7.89
C PHE A 250 2.14 7.91 6.93
N GLU A 251 3.25 8.64 6.81
CA GLU A 251 3.37 9.81 5.93
C GLU A 251 4.58 9.73 5.02
N SER A 252 4.45 10.21 3.78
CA SER A 252 5.52 10.17 2.80
C SER A 252 5.44 11.29 1.78
N LEU A 253 6.23 11.21 0.70
CA LEU A 253 6.22 12.14 -0.43
C LEU A 253 6.48 13.61 -0.08
N GLY A 254 7.03 13.88 1.11
CA GLY A 254 7.31 15.23 1.60
C GLY A 254 6.08 15.98 2.11
N ASP A 255 4.93 15.31 2.24
CA ASP A 255 3.79 15.82 3.00
C ASP A 255 4.09 15.62 4.49
N VAL A 256 4.00 16.70 5.27
CA VAL A 256 4.43 16.75 6.68
C VAL A 256 3.51 17.73 7.41
N TYR A 257 2.93 17.28 8.51
CA TYR A 257 2.00 18.09 9.31
C TYR A 257 2.66 19.35 9.90
N ALA A 258 1.84 20.36 10.21
CA ALA A 258 2.23 21.51 11.01
C ALA A 258 1.57 21.50 12.39
N GLN A 259 2.38 21.59 13.46
CA GLN A 259 1.84 21.57 14.82
C GLN A 259 0.93 22.78 15.10
N GLU A 260 1.25 23.94 14.53
CA GLU A 260 0.43 25.15 14.66
C GLU A 260 -0.93 25.02 13.96
N ASP A 261 -1.01 24.24 12.88
CA ASP A 261 -2.28 23.97 12.19
C ASP A 261 -3.15 23.04 13.03
N LEU A 262 -2.57 21.96 13.58
CA LEU A 262 -3.26 21.08 14.54
C LEU A 262 -3.77 21.86 15.76
N ASP A 263 -2.93 22.73 16.34
CA ASP A 263 -3.30 23.53 17.51
C ASP A 263 -4.44 24.51 17.18
N ALA A 264 -4.41 25.14 16.00
CA ALA A 264 -5.47 26.01 15.52
C ALA A 264 -6.77 25.23 15.27
N PHE A 265 -6.67 24.01 14.72
CA PHE A 265 -7.80 23.12 14.56
C PHE A 265 -8.43 22.75 15.90
N TYR A 266 -7.64 22.33 16.89
CA TYR A 266 -8.15 21.99 18.22
C TYR A 266 -8.84 23.17 18.87
N GLN A 267 -8.25 24.36 18.81
CA GLN A 267 -8.86 25.56 19.39
C GLN A 267 -10.28 25.81 18.87
N LEU A 268 -10.54 25.49 17.61
CA LEU A 268 -11.82 25.71 16.96
C LEU A 268 -12.79 24.53 17.12
N LEU A 269 -12.31 23.31 16.94
CA LEU A 269 -13.13 22.12 16.66
C LEU A 269 -13.03 21.04 17.74
N ALA A 270 -12.01 21.10 18.58
CA ALA A 270 -11.79 20.14 19.67
C ALA A 270 -11.08 20.81 20.87
N PRO A 271 -11.67 21.86 21.48
CA PRO A 271 -10.99 22.72 22.47
C PRO A 271 -10.64 22.01 23.78
N GLN A 272 -11.14 20.79 24.00
CA GLN A 272 -10.71 19.92 25.09
C GLN A 272 -9.28 19.38 24.91
N ILE A 273 -8.72 19.47 23.70
CA ILE A 273 -7.37 18.99 23.36
C ILE A 273 -6.38 20.14 23.59
N PRO A 274 -5.37 19.96 24.46
CA PRO A 274 -4.37 20.99 24.71
C PRO A 274 -3.52 21.31 23.47
N ALA A 275 -3.18 22.58 23.28
CA ALA A 275 -2.16 22.99 22.31
C ALA A 275 -0.83 22.27 22.58
N GLY A 276 -0.12 21.92 21.50
CA GLY A 276 1.06 21.06 21.52
C GLY A 276 0.75 19.56 21.55
N THR A 277 -0.53 19.15 21.52
CA THR A 277 -0.87 17.73 21.33
C THR A 277 -0.54 17.32 19.90
N GLY A 278 0.43 16.43 19.75
CA GLY A 278 0.88 15.94 18.45
C GLY A 278 1.46 14.53 18.55
N PRO A 279 1.88 13.94 17.42
CA PRO A 279 2.41 12.59 17.39
C PRO A 279 3.79 12.47 18.02
N GLU A 280 4.11 11.28 18.51
CA GLU A 280 5.50 10.85 18.67
C GLU A 280 6.15 10.67 17.29
N LEU A 281 7.39 11.13 17.10
CA LEU A 281 8.03 11.22 15.79
C LEU A 281 8.97 10.04 15.51
N ASN A 282 8.54 9.11 14.66
CA ASN A 282 9.38 8.09 14.06
C ASN A 282 9.82 8.54 12.65
N LEU A 283 10.91 9.30 12.61
CA LEU A 283 11.46 9.89 11.39
C LEU A 283 12.37 8.91 10.66
N ILE A 284 11.90 8.35 9.54
CA ILE A 284 12.57 7.28 8.80
C ILE A 284 13.46 7.86 7.70
N ASN A 285 14.71 7.40 7.65
CA ASN A 285 15.70 7.70 6.60
C ASN A 285 15.98 9.20 6.42
N GLY A 286 16.09 9.94 7.53
CA GLY A 286 16.39 11.38 7.52
C GLY A 286 15.19 12.27 7.24
N ALA A 287 13.97 11.76 7.40
CA ALA A 287 12.76 12.57 7.39
C ALA A 287 12.79 13.67 8.47
N THR A 288 11.97 14.69 8.26
CA THR A 288 11.81 15.83 9.18
C THR A 288 10.34 16.08 9.43
N ALA A 289 9.97 16.37 10.67
CA ALA A 289 8.66 16.85 11.08
C ALA A 289 8.79 17.55 12.45
N PRO A 290 7.84 18.42 12.85
CA PRO A 290 6.81 19.03 12.00
C PRO A 290 7.39 20.06 11.03
N ASN A 291 6.58 20.51 10.07
CA ASN A 291 6.82 21.72 9.30
C ASN A 291 6.12 22.92 9.96
N GLY A 292 6.48 24.13 9.54
CA GLY A 292 5.67 25.32 9.82
C GLY A 292 4.51 25.46 8.83
N PRO A 293 3.45 26.22 9.15
CA PRO A 293 2.21 26.31 8.34
C PRO A 293 2.42 26.63 6.86
N ASP A 294 3.40 27.48 6.53
CA ASP A 294 3.70 27.84 5.12
C ASP A 294 4.14 26.64 4.25
N ASN A 295 4.57 25.54 4.88
CA ASN A 295 4.96 24.29 4.24
C ASN A 295 4.20 23.09 4.82
N ALA A 296 3.02 23.33 5.41
CA ALA A 296 2.16 22.27 5.91
C ALA A 296 1.71 21.34 4.78
N GLY A 297 1.76 20.06 5.08
CA GLY A 297 1.25 18.98 4.24
C GLY A 297 -0.24 18.82 4.43
N GLY A 298 -0.98 18.76 3.32
CA GLY A 298 -2.43 18.71 3.36
C GLY A 298 -2.99 17.34 3.73
N GLU A 299 -2.25 16.29 3.37
CA GLU A 299 -2.58 14.90 3.70
C GLU A 299 -2.29 14.65 5.17
N SER A 300 -1.08 14.97 5.64
CA SER A 300 -0.69 14.76 7.02
C SER A 300 -1.55 15.56 8.01
N ASP A 301 -1.87 16.83 7.72
CA ASP A 301 -2.77 17.60 8.58
C ASP A 301 -4.17 16.96 8.62
N LEU A 302 -4.74 16.60 7.47
CA LEU A 302 -6.04 15.92 7.37
C LEU A 302 -6.06 14.64 8.22
N ASP A 303 -5.05 13.79 8.06
CA ASP A 303 -4.93 12.51 8.76
C ASP A 303 -4.98 12.69 10.29
N PHE A 304 -4.17 13.61 10.82
CA PHE A 304 -4.14 13.88 12.27
C PHE A 304 -5.40 14.59 12.76
N GLU A 305 -5.92 15.57 12.03
CA GLU A 305 -7.11 16.34 12.41
C GLU A 305 -8.39 15.50 12.43
N MET A 306 -8.45 14.44 11.61
CA MET A 306 -9.58 13.49 11.64
C MET A 306 -9.45 12.46 12.75
N ALA A 307 -8.24 11.98 13.05
CA ALA A 307 -8.04 10.91 14.02
C ALA A 307 -7.96 11.38 15.48
N ILE A 308 -7.16 12.42 15.76
CA ILE A 308 -6.85 12.85 17.14
C ILE A 308 -8.11 13.20 17.95
N PRO A 309 -9.08 13.96 17.41
CA PRO A 309 -10.32 14.26 18.14
C PRO A 309 -11.18 13.05 18.49
N ILE A 310 -11.02 11.93 17.77
CA ILE A 310 -11.73 10.68 18.04
C ILE A 310 -11.07 9.93 19.20
N ILE A 311 -9.73 9.94 19.28
CA ILE A 311 -8.98 9.10 20.22
C ILE A 311 -8.52 9.81 21.51
N TYR A 312 -8.41 11.14 21.52
CA TYR A 312 -7.88 11.90 22.67
C TYR A 312 -8.63 11.58 23.98
N PRO A 313 -7.95 11.16 25.08
CA PRO A 313 -6.55 11.45 25.41
C PRO A 313 -5.51 10.40 24.98
N GLN A 314 -5.86 9.45 24.11
CA GLN A 314 -4.88 8.55 23.49
C GLN A 314 -3.92 9.29 22.57
N THR A 315 -2.74 8.71 22.36
CA THR A 315 -1.66 9.31 21.57
C THR A 315 -1.57 8.75 20.15
N THR A 316 -0.87 9.51 19.29
CA THR A 316 -0.51 9.09 17.93
C THR A 316 1.01 8.93 17.80
N THR A 317 1.43 8.15 16.81
CA THR A 317 2.83 7.99 16.40
C THR A 317 2.92 8.23 14.89
N LEU A 318 3.78 9.14 14.47
CA LEU A 318 4.05 9.46 13.07
C LEU A 318 5.21 8.62 12.54
N PHE A 319 4.97 7.82 11.51
CA PHE A 319 6.01 7.16 10.71
C PHE A 319 6.26 7.97 9.43
N GLN A 320 7.08 9.03 9.54
CA GLN A 320 7.41 9.89 8.40
C GLN A 320 8.56 9.31 7.59
N VAL A 321 8.36 9.12 6.29
CA VAL A 321 9.38 8.56 5.38
C VAL A 321 9.94 9.59 4.41
N ASN A 322 11.27 9.67 4.35
CA ASN A 322 12.02 10.46 3.36
C ASN A 322 12.37 9.61 2.11
N SER A 323 11.38 9.18 1.33
CA SER A 323 11.60 8.34 0.14
C SER A 323 10.84 8.86 -1.08
N GLN A 324 11.45 8.66 -2.27
CA GLN A 324 10.96 9.14 -3.57
C GLN A 324 10.71 8.03 -4.61
N ALA A 325 10.95 6.74 -4.30
CA ALA A 325 10.91 5.66 -5.30
C ALA A 325 9.94 4.50 -5.00
N ASP A 326 9.63 4.26 -3.72
CA ASP A 326 8.54 3.39 -3.24
C ASP A 326 8.30 3.76 -1.76
N VAL A 327 7.09 4.23 -1.45
CA VAL A 327 6.76 4.81 -0.14
C VAL A 327 6.72 3.73 0.95
N PHE A 328 6.41 2.48 0.60
CA PHE A 328 6.24 1.38 1.56
C PHE A 328 7.52 0.63 1.89
N LEU A 329 8.50 0.58 0.99
CA LEU A 329 9.72 -0.20 1.24
C LEU A 329 10.52 0.34 2.44
N ALA A 330 10.71 1.65 2.52
CA ALA A 330 11.43 2.27 3.63
C ALA A 330 10.65 2.12 4.95
N PHE A 331 9.32 2.25 4.89
CA PHE A 331 8.45 2.04 6.03
C PHE A 331 8.54 0.61 6.57
N LEU A 332 8.27 -0.39 5.73
CA LEU A 332 8.31 -1.81 6.09
C LEU A 332 9.72 -2.26 6.50
N GLY A 333 10.77 -1.65 5.94
CA GLY A 333 12.15 -1.80 6.42
C GLY A 333 12.32 -1.31 7.87
N ALA A 334 11.79 -0.13 8.18
CA ALA A 334 11.93 0.49 9.49
C ALA A 334 11.13 -0.22 10.60
N ILE A 335 9.95 -0.77 10.29
CA ILE A 335 9.05 -1.35 11.30
C ILE A 335 9.07 -2.88 11.41
N ASP A 336 9.51 -3.61 10.37
CA ASP A 336 9.55 -5.08 10.36
C ASP A 336 10.90 -5.64 9.85
N GLY A 337 11.79 -4.79 9.34
CA GLY A 337 13.08 -5.22 8.77
C GLY A 337 12.96 -6.06 7.49
N GLY A 338 11.74 -6.22 6.96
CA GLY A 338 11.40 -7.07 5.82
C GLY A 338 12.02 -6.64 4.50
N PHE A 339 12.45 -5.37 4.39
CA PHE A 339 13.02 -4.75 3.17
C PHE A 339 14.38 -4.08 3.36
N CYS A 340 14.98 -4.25 4.52
CA CYS A 340 16.20 -3.56 4.90
C CYS A 340 17.44 -3.94 4.09
N SER A 341 18.28 -2.94 3.77
CA SER A 341 19.63 -3.16 3.28
C SER A 341 20.70 -2.97 4.35
N VAL A 342 21.47 -4.03 4.64
CA VAL A 342 22.60 -3.93 5.59
C VAL A 342 23.87 -3.44 4.88
N ASN A 343 23.76 -2.50 3.93
CA ASN A 343 24.94 -1.89 3.29
C ASN A 343 25.19 -0.46 3.84
N PRO A 344 26.00 -0.32 4.90
CA PRO A 344 26.29 0.97 5.54
C PRO A 344 27.08 1.94 4.66
N ASP A 345 27.69 1.49 3.56
CA ASP A 345 28.49 2.34 2.67
C ASP A 345 27.61 3.15 1.69
N ARG A 346 26.35 2.75 1.48
CA ARG A 346 25.42 3.46 0.58
C ARG A 346 24.29 4.18 1.31
N ASP A 347 23.78 3.59 2.38
CA ASP A 347 22.66 4.13 3.13
C ASP A 347 22.90 4.03 4.65
N PRO A 348 23.91 4.76 5.17
CA PRO A 348 24.24 4.75 6.61
C PRO A 348 23.09 5.24 7.51
N GLY A 349 22.00 5.75 6.92
CA GLY A 349 20.78 6.17 7.61
C GLY A 349 19.56 5.29 7.35
N GLU A 350 19.67 4.15 6.66
CA GLU A 350 18.54 3.23 6.50
C GLU A 350 18.17 2.63 7.87
N MET A 351 16.96 2.91 8.31
CA MET A 351 16.47 2.48 9.61
C MET A 351 15.84 1.09 9.47
N CYS A 352 16.34 0.14 10.25
CA CYS A 352 16.01 -1.27 10.11
C CYS A 352 15.54 -1.88 11.40
N ASP A 353 14.27 -2.30 11.43
CA ASP A 353 13.64 -2.83 12.65
C ASP A 353 13.96 -1.89 13.83
N THR A 354 13.79 -0.59 13.57
CA THR A 354 14.22 0.50 14.46
C THR A 354 13.06 1.02 15.27
N PHE A 355 11.86 0.98 14.70
CA PHE A 355 10.65 1.44 15.36
C PHE A 355 9.72 0.27 15.61
N ALA A 356 9.19 0.19 16.82
CA ALA A 356 8.10 -0.74 17.10
C ALA A 356 6.84 -0.28 16.34
N PRO A 357 6.12 -1.19 15.67
CA PRO A 357 4.83 -0.86 15.09
C PRO A 357 3.80 -0.58 16.19
N THR A 358 2.77 0.19 15.85
CA THR A 358 1.59 0.43 16.69
C THR A 358 0.53 -0.65 16.46
N ASN A 359 -0.43 -0.81 17.40
CA ASN A 359 -1.49 -1.82 17.25
C ASN A 359 -2.42 -1.54 16.05
N VAL A 360 -2.53 -0.28 15.64
CA VAL A 360 -3.27 0.16 14.45
C VAL A 360 -2.41 1.15 13.70
N ILE A 361 -2.32 1.00 12.38
CA ILE A 361 -1.59 1.89 11.47
C ILE A 361 -2.54 2.34 10.37
N SER A 362 -2.72 3.65 10.22
CA SER A 362 -3.42 4.28 9.09
C SER A 362 -2.43 4.59 7.96
N ILE A 363 -2.86 4.34 6.73
CA ILE A 363 -2.13 4.63 5.50
C ILE A 363 -3.07 5.29 4.51
N SER A 364 -2.85 6.57 4.23
CA SER A 364 -3.61 7.34 3.23
C SER A 364 -2.87 7.48 1.88
N TYR A 365 -1.94 6.55 1.63
CA TYR A 365 -1.14 6.52 0.40
C TYR A 365 -1.41 5.24 -0.38
N GLY A 366 -1.44 5.36 -1.70
CA GLY A 366 -1.70 4.25 -2.60
C GLY A 366 -1.21 4.54 -4.01
N GLY A 367 -1.43 3.58 -4.89
CA GLY A 367 -1.05 3.66 -6.29
C GLY A 367 -1.68 2.51 -7.05
N SER A 368 -1.43 2.41 -8.35
CA SER A 368 -1.97 1.29 -9.10
C SER A 368 -1.23 -0.02 -8.78
N GLU A 369 -1.94 -1.16 -8.82
CA GLU A 369 -1.35 -2.50 -8.94
C GLU A 369 -0.50 -2.66 -10.21
N TYR A 370 -0.41 -1.64 -11.06
CA TYR A 370 0.43 -1.56 -12.24
C TYR A 370 1.27 -0.30 -12.13
N LEU A 371 2.57 -0.34 -12.49
CA LEU A 371 3.45 0.80 -12.26
C LEU A 371 3.09 1.86 -13.29
N VAL A 372 2.20 2.77 -12.91
CA VAL A 372 1.91 3.98 -13.66
C VAL A 372 2.80 5.06 -13.08
N SER A 373 3.97 5.29 -13.68
CA SER A 373 4.74 6.46 -13.30
C SER A 373 3.92 7.72 -13.64
N PRO A 374 3.88 8.74 -12.77
CA PRO A 374 3.13 9.96 -12.99
C PRO A 374 3.70 10.74 -14.17
N THR A 375 3.24 10.44 -15.37
CA THR A 375 3.50 11.27 -16.55
C THR A 375 2.35 12.24 -16.63
N VAL A 376 2.45 13.34 -15.87
CA VAL A 376 1.70 14.56 -16.19
C VAL A 376 2.25 15.03 -17.53
N LEU A 377 1.70 14.51 -18.62
CA LEU A 377 1.75 15.23 -19.88
C LEU A 377 1.08 16.57 -19.57
N LYS A 378 1.90 17.63 -19.49
CA LYS A 378 1.43 18.97 -19.80
C LYS A 378 0.85 18.89 -21.22
N VAL A 379 -0.40 18.48 -21.36
CA VAL A 379 -1.20 18.82 -22.53
C VAL A 379 -1.50 20.30 -22.32
N GLY A 380 -0.54 21.11 -22.75
CA GLY A 380 -0.79 22.53 -22.94
C GLY A 380 -2.07 22.65 -23.74
N ARG A 381 -2.98 23.52 -23.27
CA ARG A 381 -4.13 23.99 -24.03
C ARG A 381 -3.73 24.13 -25.51
N ILE A 382 -4.34 23.36 -26.42
CA ILE A 382 -4.57 23.67 -27.85
C ILE A 382 -5.11 22.41 -28.57
N PHE A 383 -6.41 22.49 -28.94
CA PHE A 383 -7.11 21.86 -30.08
C PHE A 383 -7.29 20.33 -30.19
N PRO A 384 -8.36 19.86 -30.87
CA PRO A 384 -8.63 18.44 -31.09
C PRO A 384 -7.79 17.94 -32.28
N MET A 385 -7.11 16.80 -32.14
CA MET A 385 -6.56 16.10 -33.30
C MET A 385 -6.84 14.59 -33.27
N PRO A 386 -6.96 13.97 -34.46
CA PRO A 386 -7.53 12.64 -34.63
C PRO A 386 -6.47 11.53 -34.56
N SER A 387 -6.91 10.38 -34.05
CA SER A 387 -6.51 9.02 -34.42
C SER A 387 -5.06 8.80 -34.85
N ARG A 388 -4.18 8.51 -33.89
CA ARG A 388 -3.03 7.62 -34.10
C ARG A 388 -3.06 6.50 -33.06
N THR A 389 -3.44 5.32 -33.53
CA THR A 389 -3.42 4.05 -32.81
C THR A 389 -1.98 3.72 -32.40
N PHE A 390 -1.64 4.00 -31.16
CA PHE A 390 -0.51 3.35 -30.49
C PHE A 390 -1.11 2.26 -29.61
N VAL A 391 -0.82 1.00 -29.95
CA VAL A 391 -1.22 -0.17 -29.14
C VAL A 391 -0.37 -0.14 -27.87
N HIS A 392 -0.93 0.39 -26.79
CA HIS A 392 -0.28 0.39 -25.49
C HIS A 392 -0.76 -0.83 -24.71
N LYS A 393 0.12 -1.82 -24.51
CA LYS A 393 -0.09 -2.83 -23.46
C LYS A 393 0.34 -2.19 -22.13
N PRO A 394 -0.51 -2.14 -21.10
CA PRO A 394 -0.08 -1.67 -19.78
C PRO A 394 0.90 -2.66 -19.18
N MET A 395 2.01 -2.16 -18.63
CA MET A 395 2.99 -3.00 -17.97
C MET A 395 2.65 -3.19 -16.49
N LEU A 396 2.69 -4.46 -16.09
CA LEU A 396 2.72 -5.01 -14.74
C LEU A 396 3.59 -4.18 -13.77
N THR A 397 3.06 -3.85 -12.58
CA THR A 397 3.95 -4.01 -11.41
C THR A 397 4.30 -5.48 -11.39
N LYS A 398 5.55 -5.80 -11.09
CA LYS A 398 5.88 -7.22 -10.96
C LYS A 398 5.09 -7.77 -9.77
N PRO A 399 4.23 -8.80 -9.97
CA PRO A 399 3.43 -9.38 -8.89
C PRO A 399 4.28 -9.67 -7.67
N HIS A 400 5.52 -10.11 -7.86
CA HIS A 400 6.46 -10.43 -6.78
C HIS A 400 6.76 -9.28 -5.81
N LEU A 401 6.86 -8.03 -6.26
CA LEU A 401 7.14 -6.90 -5.35
C LEU A 401 5.91 -6.59 -4.49
N ILE A 402 4.74 -6.48 -5.12
CA ILE A 402 3.48 -6.21 -4.41
C ILE A 402 3.08 -7.40 -3.53
N GLN A 403 3.26 -8.63 -4.00
CA GLN A 403 3.10 -9.85 -3.20
C GLN A 403 4.02 -9.83 -2.00
N ARG A 404 5.29 -9.41 -2.17
CA ARG A 404 6.23 -9.31 -1.05
C ARG A 404 5.81 -8.23 -0.06
N GLN A 405 5.40 -7.04 -0.51
CA GLN A 405 4.87 -5.99 0.36
C GLN A 405 3.64 -6.48 1.14
N CYS A 406 2.71 -7.13 0.45
CA CYS A 406 1.52 -7.72 1.05
C CYS A 406 1.85 -8.82 2.07
N ASN A 407 2.88 -9.64 1.81
CA ASN A 407 3.37 -10.63 2.78
C ASN A 407 3.96 -9.97 4.03
N GLU A 408 4.55 -8.78 3.95
CA GLU A 408 4.96 -8.05 5.16
C GLU A 408 3.74 -7.51 5.94
N PHE A 409 2.67 -7.04 5.26
CA PHE A 409 1.41 -6.72 5.95
C PHE A 409 0.78 -7.93 6.64
N MET A 410 0.86 -9.12 6.04
CA MET A 410 0.46 -10.38 6.69
C MET A 410 1.23 -10.62 7.99
N LYS A 411 2.55 -10.37 7.98
CA LYS A 411 3.41 -10.55 9.16
C LYS A 411 3.09 -9.56 10.27
N LEU A 412 2.74 -8.32 9.93
CA LEU A 412 2.19 -7.37 10.90
C LEU A 412 0.85 -7.87 11.47
N GLY A 413 -0.03 -8.38 10.61
CA GLY A 413 -1.30 -8.99 11.02
C GLY A 413 -1.14 -10.17 11.98
N LEU A 414 -0.15 -11.05 11.74
CA LEU A 414 0.22 -12.14 12.66
C LEU A 414 0.67 -11.64 14.03
N GLN A 415 1.23 -10.44 14.11
CA GLN A 415 1.66 -9.78 15.35
C GLN A 415 0.52 -9.02 16.04
N GLY A 416 -0.71 -9.08 15.51
CA GLY A 416 -1.87 -8.42 16.10
C GLY A 416 -2.01 -6.95 15.72
N ILE A 417 -1.41 -6.54 14.61
CA ILE A 417 -1.49 -5.16 14.10
C ILE A 417 -2.59 -5.06 13.05
N SER A 418 -3.44 -4.04 13.17
CA SER A 418 -4.40 -3.66 12.15
C SER A 418 -3.77 -2.64 11.20
N VAL A 419 -3.67 -2.97 9.91
CA VAL A 419 -3.25 -2.00 8.87
C VAL A 419 -4.50 -1.55 8.11
N VAL A 420 -4.79 -0.25 8.17
CA VAL A 420 -5.98 0.39 7.59
C VAL A 420 -5.52 1.30 6.46
N VAL A 421 -6.11 1.14 5.27
CA VAL A 421 -5.62 1.78 4.05
C VAL A 421 -6.77 2.49 3.31
N ALA A 422 -6.55 3.72 2.86
CA ALA A 422 -7.44 4.43 1.95
C ALA A 422 -7.60 3.68 0.62
N SER A 423 -8.83 3.54 0.10
CA SER A 423 -9.08 2.74 -1.10
C SER A 423 -8.78 3.43 -2.44
N GLY A 424 -8.49 4.73 -2.42
CA GLY A 424 -8.20 5.58 -3.58
C GLY A 424 -9.37 6.50 -3.96
N ASP A 425 -9.09 7.52 -4.77
CA ASP A 425 -10.05 8.61 -5.05
C ASP A 425 -10.46 8.74 -6.53
N ASP A 426 -10.04 7.79 -7.36
CA ASP A 426 -10.28 7.79 -8.81
C ASP A 426 -11.22 6.66 -9.26
N GLY A 427 -12.05 6.16 -8.35
CA GLY A 427 -13.00 5.08 -8.63
C GLY A 427 -12.32 3.83 -9.16
N VAL A 428 -12.64 3.48 -10.41
CA VAL A 428 -12.06 2.32 -11.13
C VAL A 428 -10.85 2.67 -12.00
N ALA A 429 -10.48 3.95 -12.05
CA ALA A 429 -9.38 4.47 -12.87
C ALA A 429 -8.13 4.74 -12.02
N SER A 430 -7.09 5.29 -12.65
CA SER A 430 -5.86 5.71 -11.97
C SER A 430 -5.59 7.19 -12.21
N PRO A 431 -5.15 7.96 -11.18
CA PRO A 431 -4.80 9.37 -11.33
C PRO A 431 -3.62 9.61 -12.29
N PHE A 432 -2.83 8.56 -12.59
CA PHE A 432 -1.55 8.68 -13.27
C PHE A 432 -1.54 8.19 -14.72
N GLY A 433 -2.65 7.69 -15.27
CA GLY A 433 -2.67 7.15 -16.64
C GLY A 433 -4.03 6.78 -17.21
N TYR A 434 -3.99 6.13 -18.38
CA TYR A 434 -5.14 5.49 -18.99
C TYR A 434 -5.46 4.17 -18.27
N CYS A 435 -6.71 3.74 -18.34
CA CYS A 435 -7.09 2.42 -17.84
C CYS A 435 -6.34 1.31 -18.60
N LEU A 436 -6.34 0.11 -18.01
CA LEU A 436 -5.58 -1.03 -18.51
C LEU A 436 -6.17 -1.56 -19.83
N GLY A 437 -5.49 -2.55 -20.41
CA GLY A 437 -5.83 -3.17 -21.67
C GLY A 437 -5.54 -2.29 -22.90
N PRO A 438 -5.56 -2.88 -24.10
CA PRO A 438 -5.31 -2.17 -25.36
C PRO A 438 -6.41 -1.16 -25.73
N HIS A 439 -7.59 -1.27 -25.11
CA HIS A 439 -8.74 -0.39 -25.34
C HIS A 439 -8.89 0.70 -24.28
N HIS A 440 -8.02 0.71 -23.25
CA HIS A 440 -8.08 1.67 -22.14
C HIS A 440 -9.42 1.68 -21.40
N ASP A 441 -9.99 0.49 -21.21
CA ASP A 441 -11.30 0.27 -20.59
C ASP A 441 -11.26 -0.75 -19.44
N VAL A 442 -10.12 -1.41 -19.21
CA VAL A 442 -9.95 -2.36 -18.10
C VAL A 442 -9.62 -1.60 -16.82
N PHE A 443 -10.39 -1.84 -15.77
CA PHE A 443 -10.25 -1.19 -14.46
C PHE A 443 -8.86 -1.39 -13.86
N VAL A 444 -8.45 -0.38 -13.09
CA VAL A 444 -7.11 -0.27 -12.50
C VAL A 444 -7.24 -0.50 -10.98
N PRO A 445 -6.91 -1.69 -10.47
CA PRO A 445 -6.95 -1.92 -9.03
C PRO A 445 -5.85 -1.15 -8.30
N ASP A 446 -6.11 -0.78 -7.05
CA ASP A 446 -5.22 -0.03 -6.17
C ASP A 446 -4.30 -0.97 -5.36
N ASN A 447 -3.08 -0.51 -5.12
CA ASN A 447 -2.10 -1.06 -4.20
C ASN A 447 -1.80 -0.01 -3.10
N PRO A 448 -1.95 -0.34 -1.81
CA PRO A 448 -2.07 -1.70 -1.27
C PRO A 448 -3.50 -2.21 -1.07
N SER A 449 -4.55 -1.53 -1.53
CA SER A 449 -5.93 -1.96 -1.28
C SER A 449 -6.30 -3.34 -1.85
N GLY A 450 -5.64 -3.78 -2.92
CA GLY A 450 -5.74 -5.14 -3.45
C GLY A 450 -5.19 -6.23 -2.53
N CYS A 451 -4.30 -5.90 -1.57
CA CYS A 451 -3.75 -6.85 -0.62
C CYS A 451 -4.85 -7.43 0.30
N PRO A 452 -4.93 -8.77 0.49
CA PRO A 452 -5.91 -9.37 1.40
C PRO A 452 -5.59 -9.20 2.89
N PHE A 453 -4.41 -8.69 3.27
CA PHE A 453 -3.99 -8.64 4.68
C PHE A 453 -4.12 -7.24 5.32
N ILE A 454 -4.86 -6.34 4.67
CA ILE A 454 -5.15 -4.98 5.13
C ILE A 454 -6.67 -4.77 5.16
N THR A 455 -7.13 -3.79 5.93
CA THR A 455 -8.51 -3.29 5.86
C THR A 455 -8.56 -2.09 4.93
N SER A 456 -9.16 -2.23 3.75
CA SER A 456 -9.31 -1.15 2.77
C SER A 456 -10.57 -0.33 3.06
N VAL A 457 -10.46 1.00 3.03
CA VAL A 457 -11.50 1.93 3.47
C VAL A 457 -11.94 2.84 2.33
N GLY A 458 -13.21 2.67 1.93
CA GLY A 458 -13.90 3.53 0.98
C GLY A 458 -14.43 4.83 1.58
N SER A 459 -14.92 5.69 0.69
CA SER A 459 -15.44 7.02 1.02
C SER A 459 -16.94 7.13 0.76
N THR A 460 -17.60 7.79 1.70
CA THR A 460 -19.03 8.14 1.63
C THR A 460 -19.22 9.63 1.93
N THR A 461 -20.42 10.12 1.63
CA THR A 461 -20.81 11.49 1.95
C THR A 461 -22.25 11.52 2.44
N LEU A 462 -22.53 12.50 3.30
CA LEU A 462 -23.89 12.82 3.70
C LEU A 462 -24.50 13.73 2.62
N PRO A 463 -25.60 13.35 1.93
CA PRO A 463 -26.15 14.14 0.84
C PRO A 463 -26.55 15.56 1.30
N PRO A 464 -26.42 16.59 0.44
CA PRO A 464 -26.85 17.94 0.78
C PRO A 464 -28.29 18.00 1.29
N GLY A 465 -28.51 18.69 2.42
CA GLY A 465 -29.81 18.80 3.09
C GLY A 465 -30.17 17.63 4.01
N SER A 466 -29.31 16.63 4.17
CA SER A 466 -29.52 15.53 5.11
C SER A 466 -29.05 15.89 6.52
N ASN A 467 -29.53 15.17 7.51
CA ASN A 467 -29.14 15.30 8.91
C ASN A 467 -28.29 14.10 9.36
N VAL A 468 -27.59 14.26 10.48
CA VAL A 468 -26.96 13.11 11.14
C VAL A 468 -28.02 12.05 11.45
N GLY A 469 -27.74 10.81 11.04
CA GLY A 469 -28.65 9.66 11.16
C GLY A 469 -29.41 9.34 9.87
N ASP A 470 -29.43 10.25 8.89
CA ASP A 470 -29.89 9.93 7.54
C ASP A 470 -28.87 9.05 6.81
N ALA A 471 -29.29 8.43 5.70
CA ALA A 471 -28.46 7.52 4.94
C ALA A 471 -27.32 8.26 4.21
N GLU A 472 -26.09 7.82 4.47
CA GLU A 472 -24.92 8.14 3.65
C GLU A 472 -25.05 7.53 2.24
N ILE A 473 -24.39 8.15 1.27
CA ILE A 473 -24.25 7.64 -0.10
C ILE A 473 -22.76 7.55 -0.46
N ALA A 474 -22.41 6.79 -1.50
CA ALA A 474 -21.06 6.84 -2.03
C ALA A 474 -20.72 8.28 -2.46
N THR A 475 -19.47 8.68 -2.24
CA THR A 475 -19.03 10.07 -2.49
C THR A 475 -19.29 10.51 -3.93
N THR A 476 -19.64 11.80 -4.10
CA THR A 476 -20.09 12.33 -5.40
C THR A 476 -19.18 13.39 -6.01
N ARG A 477 -18.30 14.04 -5.23
CA ARG A 477 -17.29 14.98 -5.74
C ARG A 477 -16.14 14.27 -6.46
N PHE A 478 -15.82 13.08 -5.99
CA PHE A 478 -14.90 12.10 -6.56
C PHE A 478 -15.49 10.71 -6.32
N SER A 479 -14.94 9.69 -6.97
CA SER A 479 -15.43 8.32 -6.81
C SER A 479 -14.54 7.55 -5.84
N SER A 480 -15.16 6.97 -4.80
CA SER A 480 -14.50 6.06 -3.87
C SER A 480 -13.83 4.91 -4.62
N GLY A 481 -12.55 4.70 -4.40
CA GLY A 481 -11.75 3.66 -5.03
C GLY A 481 -12.25 2.28 -4.62
N GLY A 482 -12.28 1.36 -5.57
CA GLY A 482 -12.82 0.03 -5.34
C GLY A 482 -12.82 -0.82 -6.59
N GLY A 483 -12.85 -2.13 -6.41
CA GLY A 483 -12.78 -3.07 -7.52
C GLY A 483 -12.26 -4.44 -7.10
N PHE A 484 -11.56 -5.10 -8.00
CA PHE A 484 -11.06 -6.46 -7.83
C PHE A 484 -9.59 -6.52 -8.25
N SER A 485 -8.72 -7.00 -7.36
CA SER A 485 -7.29 -7.17 -7.61
C SER A 485 -7.03 -8.03 -8.85
N ASN A 486 -5.96 -7.74 -9.59
CA ASN A 486 -5.45 -8.62 -10.64
C ASN A 486 -4.32 -9.53 -10.15
N VAL A 487 -3.85 -9.36 -8.91
CA VAL A 487 -2.70 -10.07 -8.34
C VAL A 487 -3.12 -11.06 -7.25
N PHE A 488 -4.12 -10.70 -6.44
CA PHE A 488 -4.53 -11.50 -5.29
C PHE A 488 -5.90 -12.11 -5.52
N ASP A 489 -6.03 -13.41 -5.27
CA ASP A 489 -7.31 -14.11 -5.30
C ASP A 489 -8.27 -13.64 -4.20
N THR A 490 -9.57 -13.84 -4.42
CA THR A 490 -10.60 -13.61 -3.41
C THR A 490 -10.31 -14.50 -2.17
N PRO A 491 -10.05 -13.91 -1.00
CA PRO A 491 -9.77 -14.70 0.18
C PRO A 491 -11.03 -15.40 0.71
N SER A 492 -10.85 -16.53 1.40
CA SER A 492 -11.95 -17.37 1.87
C SER A 492 -12.94 -16.62 2.77
N TRP A 493 -12.44 -15.76 3.65
CA TRP A 493 -13.24 -14.93 4.55
C TRP A 493 -14.11 -13.88 3.82
N GLN A 494 -13.78 -13.52 2.58
CA GLN A 494 -14.55 -12.59 1.76
C GLN A 494 -15.49 -13.30 0.76
N SER A 495 -15.17 -14.53 0.39
CA SER A 495 -15.77 -15.25 -0.75
C SER A 495 -17.30 -15.23 -0.79
N ARG A 496 -17.97 -15.33 0.36
CA ARG A 496 -19.43 -15.31 0.46
C ARG A 496 -20.04 -13.95 0.14
N ALA A 497 -19.44 -12.86 0.63
CA ALA A 497 -19.89 -11.50 0.37
C ALA A 497 -19.76 -11.17 -1.13
N VAL A 498 -18.57 -11.42 -1.70
CA VAL A 498 -18.30 -11.23 -3.14
C VAL A 498 -19.19 -12.12 -4.01
N GLY A 499 -19.35 -13.40 -3.65
CA GLY A 499 -20.22 -14.32 -4.37
C GLY A 499 -21.68 -13.86 -4.38
N ASN A 500 -22.18 -13.33 -3.26
CA ASN A 500 -23.53 -12.76 -3.19
C ASN A 500 -23.69 -11.51 -4.05
N TYR A 501 -22.70 -10.60 -4.04
CA TYR A 501 -22.68 -9.42 -4.90
C TYR A 501 -22.73 -9.82 -6.38
N LEU A 502 -21.82 -10.68 -6.83
CA LEU A 502 -21.73 -11.11 -8.22
C LEU A 502 -22.98 -11.89 -8.69
N LEU A 503 -23.71 -12.53 -7.78
CA LEU A 503 -24.95 -13.25 -8.07
C LEU A 503 -26.16 -12.32 -8.17
N ARG A 504 -26.28 -11.34 -7.26
CA ARG A 504 -27.49 -10.51 -7.10
C ARG A 504 -27.40 -9.13 -7.73
N HIS A 505 -26.19 -8.62 -7.85
CA HIS A 505 -25.86 -7.26 -8.28
C HIS A 505 -24.75 -7.29 -9.34
N ASN A 506 -24.84 -8.24 -10.28
CA ASN A 506 -23.89 -8.34 -11.37
C ASN A 506 -23.72 -6.98 -12.07
N PRO A 507 -22.49 -6.43 -12.17
CA PRO A 507 -22.25 -5.09 -12.69
C PRO A 507 -22.49 -4.96 -14.20
N ASN A 508 -22.89 -6.06 -14.88
CA ASN A 508 -23.17 -6.11 -16.31
C ASN A 508 -21.97 -5.73 -17.19
N TYR A 509 -20.76 -6.00 -16.69
CA TYR A 509 -19.54 -5.99 -17.49
C TYR A 509 -19.07 -7.41 -17.76
N PHE A 510 -18.48 -7.61 -18.93
CA PHE A 510 -17.66 -8.81 -19.16
C PHE A 510 -16.48 -8.79 -18.18
N ALA A 511 -16.12 -9.96 -17.67
CA ALA A 511 -15.07 -10.13 -16.68
C ALA A 511 -14.14 -11.26 -17.11
N TYR A 512 -12.87 -11.14 -16.74
CA TYR A 512 -11.86 -12.19 -16.91
C TYR A 512 -11.39 -12.71 -15.56
N ASN A 513 -10.52 -13.72 -15.59
CA ASN A 513 -9.90 -14.30 -14.41
C ASN A 513 -8.37 -14.29 -14.57
N THR A 514 -7.65 -13.78 -13.57
CA THR A 514 -6.19 -13.80 -13.50
C THR A 514 -5.70 -13.77 -12.05
N THR A 515 -4.48 -14.22 -11.79
CA THR A 515 -3.86 -14.25 -10.45
C THR A 515 -2.39 -13.86 -10.48
N ASP A 516 -1.86 -13.54 -11.65
CA ASP A 516 -0.45 -13.22 -11.89
C ASP A 516 -0.28 -11.78 -12.41
N GLY A 517 -1.32 -10.95 -12.27
CA GLY A 517 -1.36 -9.59 -12.80
C GLY A 517 -1.39 -9.53 -14.34
N VAL A 518 -1.48 -10.65 -15.06
CA VAL A 518 -1.53 -10.61 -16.52
C VAL A 518 -2.95 -10.28 -16.97
N ILE A 519 -3.09 -9.13 -17.63
CA ILE A 519 -4.34 -8.67 -18.24
C ILE A 519 -4.56 -9.42 -19.56
N PRO A 520 -5.67 -10.17 -19.73
CA PRO A 520 -5.97 -10.85 -20.98
C PRO A 520 -6.25 -9.86 -22.12
N ASP A 521 -5.80 -10.19 -23.34
CA ASP A 521 -6.02 -9.35 -24.53
C ASP A 521 -7.51 -9.23 -24.93
N LYS A 522 -8.38 -10.13 -24.43
CA LYS A 522 -9.84 -10.14 -24.62
C LYS A 522 -10.51 -10.72 -23.38
N GLY A 523 -11.73 -10.31 -23.08
CA GLY A 523 -12.61 -11.06 -22.16
C GLY A 523 -13.25 -10.29 -21.03
N GLY A 524 -12.95 -9.01 -20.83
CA GLY A 524 -13.63 -8.20 -19.81
C GLY A 524 -12.85 -6.98 -19.36
N VAL A 525 -13.44 -6.26 -18.41
CA VAL A 525 -12.89 -5.01 -17.86
C VAL A 525 -12.45 -5.13 -16.39
N TYR A 526 -12.68 -6.27 -15.73
CA TYR A 526 -12.22 -6.52 -14.37
C TYR A 526 -11.96 -8.01 -14.12
N ASN A 527 -11.14 -8.32 -13.12
CA ASN A 527 -10.86 -9.68 -12.67
C ASN A 527 -11.92 -10.17 -11.67
N ARG A 528 -12.79 -11.10 -12.07
CA ARG A 528 -13.86 -11.59 -11.20
C ARG A 528 -13.37 -12.45 -10.04
N ASN A 529 -12.18 -13.03 -10.15
CA ASN A 529 -11.60 -13.89 -9.12
C ASN A 529 -10.80 -13.12 -8.06
N GLY A 530 -10.51 -11.84 -8.28
CA GLY A 530 -9.61 -11.07 -7.43
C GLY A 530 -10.17 -10.71 -6.05
N ARG A 531 -9.29 -10.47 -5.07
CA ARG A 531 -9.61 -9.79 -3.80
C ARG A 531 -10.37 -8.52 -4.14
N ALA A 532 -11.59 -8.41 -3.63
CA ALA A 532 -12.45 -7.29 -3.96
C ALA A 532 -12.39 -6.24 -2.84
N TYR A 533 -12.46 -4.94 -3.12
CA TYR A 533 -12.29 -3.88 -2.13
C TYR A 533 -13.18 -2.67 -2.49
N PRO A 534 -13.48 -1.76 -1.55
CA PRO A 534 -13.03 -1.71 -0.15
C PRO A 534 -13.68 -2.77 0.75
N ASP A 535 -13.18 -2.89 1.98
CA ASP A 535 -13.78 -3.75 3.01
C ASP A 535 -14.90 -3.03 3.74
N ILE A 536 -14.69 -1.78 4.10
CA ILE A 536 -15.65 -0.91 4.81
C ILE A 536 -15.53 0.51 4.27
N ALA A 537 -16.38 1.41 4.70
CA ALA A 537 -16.27 2.82 4.34
C ALA A 537 -16.50 3.73 5.55
N ALA A 538 -16.10 4.99 5.41
CA ALA A 538 -16.50 6.07 6.32
C ALA A 538 -16.74 7.34 5.50
N VAL A 539 -17.14 8.41 6.18
CA VAL A 539 -17.29 9.72 5.57
C VAL A 539 -15.92 10.19 5.11
N GLY A 540 -15.85 10.71 3.90
CA GLY A 540 -14.58 11.10 3.29
C GLY A 540 -14.71 12.29 2.36
N ASP A 541 -15.68 13.16 2.59
CA ASP A 541 -15.82 14.40 1.83
C ASP A 541 -16.30 15.53 2.73
N ASN A 542 -15.96 16.76 2.34
CA ASN A 542 -16.27 17.99 3.08
C ASN A 542 -15.77 18.00 4.53
N GLY A 543 -14.65 17.31 4.80
CA GLY A 543 -13.94 17.38 6.08
C GLY A 543 -13.42 18.79 6.30
N VAL A 544 -13.78 19.40 7.42
CA VAL A 544 -13.20 20.67 7.83
C VAL A 544 -11.79 20.39 8.32
N VAL A 545 -10.81 21.15 7.81
CA VAL A 545 -9.42 21.07 8.22
C VAL A 545 -8.83 22.47 8.42
N VAL A 546 -7.71 22.55 9.14
CA VAL A 546 -6.82 23.73 9.12
C VAL A 546 -5.54 23.35 8.41
N THR A 547 -5.18 24.08 7.36
CA THR A 547 -3.91 23.87 6.67
C THR A 547 -3.35 25.21 6.22
N GLY A 548 -2.07 25.45 6.49
CA GLY A 548 -1.43 26.74 6.23
C GLY A 548 -2.08 27.89 6.99
N GLY A 549 -2.51 27.62 8.23
CA GLY A 549 -3.16 28.56 9.13
C GLY A 549 -4.58 28.97 8.72
N ARG A 550 -5.23 28.21 7.81
CA ARG A 550 -6.53 28.58 7.23
C ARG A 550 -7.53 27.43 7.31
N LEU A 551 -8.75 27.78 7.74
CA LEU A 551 -9.90 26.89 7.62
C LEU A 551 -10.15 26.55 6.16
N SER A 552 -10.21 25.25 5.89
CA SER A 552 -10.36 24.69 4.56
C SER A 552 -11.28 23.48 4.59
N LEU A 553 -11.65 23.00 3.41
CA LEU A 553 -12.31 21.72 3.21
C LEU A 553 -11.38 20.77 2.47
N SER A 554 -11.24 19.57 3.00
CA SER A 554 -10.58 18.45 2.35
C SER A 554 -11.51 17.22 2.35
N GLY A 555 -11.03 16.11 1.78
CA GLY A 555 -11.78 14.87 1.65
C GLY A 555 -10.86 13.79 1.10
N GLY A 556 -11.43 12.84 0.39
CA GLY A 556 -10.71 11.66 -0.07
C GLY A 556 -11.01 10.45 0.80
N THR A 557 -10.69 9.27 0.30
CA THR A 557 -10.56 8.04 1.12
C THR A 557 -9.45 8.20 2.16
N SER A 558 -8.49 9.10 1.91
CA SER A 558 -7.55 9.68 2.87
C SER A 558 -8.21 10.21 4.13
N MET A 559 -9.39 10.82 4.06
CA MET A 559 -10.13 11.24 5.25
C MET A 559 -10.79 10.05 5.97
N SER A 560 -11.23 9.04 5.23
CA SER A 560 -11.99 7.90 5.77
C SER A 560 -11.11 6.88 6.49
N ALA A 561 -9.92 6.59 5.97
CA ALA A 561 -8.96 5.65 6.57
C ALA A 561 -8.57 6.00 8.03
N PRO A 562 -8.13 7.22 8.37
CA PRO A 562 -7.77 7.60 9.74
C PRO A 562 -8.97 7.59 10.68
N ILE A 563 -10.19 7.86 10.20
CA ILE A 563 -11.43 7.72 11.00
C ILE A 563 -11.65 6.26 11.40
N ILE A 564 -11.53 5.32 10.46
CA ILE A 564 -11.65 3.89 10.75
C ILE A 564 -10.51 3.42 11.64
N ALA A 565 -9.28 3.85 11.39
CA ALA A 565 -8.12 3.50 12.21
C ALA A 565 -8.30 3.99 13.66
N ALA A 566 -8.83 5.20 13.85
CA ALA A 566 -9.23 5.73 15.15
C ALA A 566 -10.33 4.87 15.81
N ILE A 567 -11.35 4.44 15.07
CA ILE A 567 -12.38 3.52 15.59
C ILE A 567 -11.78 2.18 16.05
N PHE A 568 -10.88 1.59 15.26
CA PHE A 568 -10.18 0.35 15.64
C PHE A 568 -9.31 0.57 16.87
N ASN A 569 -8.62 1.71 16.95
CA ASN A 569 -7.82 2.07 18.11
C ASN A 569 -8.68 2.16 19.38
N ARG A 570 -9.82 2.86 19.32
CA ARG A 570 -10.80 2.96 20.42
C ARG A 570 -11.36 1.59 20.84
N ILE A 571 -11.60 0.68 19.90
CA ILE A 571 -12.03 -0.69 20.22
C ILE A 571 -10.91 -1.46 20.95
N ASN A 572 -9.66 -1.30 20.53
CA ASN A 572 -8.51 -1.88 21.23
C ASN A 572 -8.39 -1.35 22.66
N GLU A 573 -8.65 -0.07 22.88
CA GLU A 573 -8.64 0.52 24.22
C GLU A 573 -9.65 -0.16 25.16
N GLU A 574 -10.89 -0.35 24.71
CA GLU A 574 -11.91 -1.06 25.49
C GLU A 574 -11.52 -2.53 25.75
N ARG A 575 -10.92 -3.21 24.77
CA ARG A 575 -10.43 -4.58 24.92
C ARG A 575 -9.27 -4.67 25.92
N LEU A 576 -8.31 -3.75 25.84
CA LEU A 576 -7.14 -3.71 26.72
C LEU A 576 -7.54 -3.42 28.18
N ASN A 577 -8.54 -2.56 28.40
CA ASN A 577 -9.11 -2.33 29.74
C ASN A 577 -9.72 -3.60 30.37
N LEU A 578 -10.13 -4.55 29.55
CA LEU A 578 -10.64 -5.86 29.98
C LEU A 578 -9.56 -6.94 30.01
N GLY A 579 -8.28 -6.58 29.84
CA GLY A 579 -7.16 -7.50 29.82
C GLY A 579 -7.07 -8.36 28.56
N LYS A 580 -7.78 -8.01 27.48
CA LYS A 580 -7.69 -8.66 26.17
C LYS A 580 -6.61 -8.00 25.31
N GLY A 581 -6.13 -8.73 24.30
CA GLY A 581 -5.23 -8.17 23.28
C GLY A 581 -5.96 -7.33 22.22
N PRO A 582 -5.21 -6.62 21.36
CA PRO A 582 -5.78 -5.87 20.24
C PRO A 582 -6.54 -6.78 19.25
N ILE A 583 -7.42 -6.20 18.44
CA ILE A 583 -8.22 -6.92 17.44
C ILE A 583 -7.39 -7.53 16.31
N GLY A 584 -6.19 -6.96 16.03
CA GLY A 584 -5.32 -7.40 14.96
C GLY A 584 -5.94 -7.29 13.56
N PHE A 585 -5.62 -8.22 12.67
CA PHE A 585 -6.21 -8.26 11.35
C PHE A 585 -7.73 -8.46 11.43
N ALA A 586 -8.50 -7.39 11.18
CA ALA A 586 -9.91 -7.34 11.53
C ALA A 586 -10.85 -7.98 10.50
N ASN A 587 -10.44 -8.09 9.23
CA ASN A 587 -11.35 -8.47 8.14
C ASN A 587 -12.08 -9.80 8.38
N PRO A 588 -11.44 -10.90 8.81
CA PRO A 588 -12.15 -12.15 9.04
C PRO A 588 -13.30 -11.99 10.05
N ALA A 589 -13.07 -11.23 11.12
CA ALA A 589 -14.09 -10.94 12.12
C ALA A 589 -15.22 -10.05 11.58
N LEU A 590 -14.90 -9.03 10.77
CA LEU A 590 -15.88 -8.12 10.17
C LEU A 590 -16.80 -8.86 9.17
N TYR A 591 -16.23 -9.65 8.27
CA TYR A 591 -17.00 -10.40 7.27
C TYR A 591 -17.81 -11.53 7.91
N GLN A 592 -17.29 -12.19 8.95
CA GLN A 592 -18.07 -13.14 9.73
C GLN A 592 -19.28 -12.47 10.40
N ALA A 593 -19.09 -11.28 10.98
CA ALA A 593 -20.18 -10.53 11.59
C ALA A 593 -21.25 -10.15 10.56
N TYR A 594 -20.82 -9.71 9.38
CA TYR A 594 -21.70 -9.42 8.25
C TYR A 594 -22.50 -10.65 7.81
N ASP A 595 -21.83 -11.80 7.63
CA ASP A 595 -22.46 -13.07 7.26
C ASP A 595 -23.44 -13.57 8.32
N ALA A 596 -23.16 -13.28 9.59
CA ALA A 596 -24.03 -13.54 10.73
C ALA A 596 -25.11 -12.45 10.92
N LYS A 597 -25.19 -11.47 10.02
CA LYS A 597 -26.13 -10.34 10.05
C LYS A 597 -26.09 -9.54 11.34
N LYS A 598 -24.90 -9.40 11.93
CA LYS A 598 -24.67 -8.50 13.07
C LYS A 598 -24.79 -7.05 12.58
N PRO A 599 -25.39 -6.15 13.36
CA PRO A 599 -25.67 -4.78 12.93
C PRO A 599 -24.44 -3.87 13.09
N LEU A 600 -23.27 -4.30 12.64
CA LEU A 600 -22.03 -3.54 12.80
C LEU A 600 -21.92 -2.33 11.86
N PHE A 601 -22.71 -2.35 10.78
CA PHE A 601 -22.62 -1.37 9.70
C PHE A 601 -23.98 -0.75 9.36
N THR A 602 -23.94 0.46 8.82
CA THR A 602 -25.01 1.05 8.01
C THR A 602 -24.70 0.76 6.54
N ASP A 603 -25.60 0.04 5.87
CA ASP A 603 -25.46 -0.34 4.47
C ASP A 603 -25.64 0.86 3.54
N VAL A 604 -24.71 1.09 2.62
CA VAL A 604 -24.71 2.22 1.68
C VAL A 604 -25.13 1.70 0.31
N THR A 605 -26.28 2.16 -0.17
CA THR A 605 -26.96 1.52 -1.32
C THR A 605 -27.17 2.44 -2.52
N LYS A 606 -26.50 3.59 -2.52
CA LYS A 606 -26.65 4.62 -3.55
C LYS A 606 -25.31 5.25 -3.92
N GLY A 607 -25.12 5.51 -5.20
CA GLY A 607 -23.93 6.11 -5.78
C GLY A 607 -23.12 5.12 -6.61
N ASP A 608 -22.08 5.61 -7.28
CA ASP A 608 -21.30 4.86 -8.26
C ASP A 608 -19.85 5.38 -8.36
N GLN A 609 -19.06 4.77 -9.24
CA GLN A 609 -17.65 5.10 -9.48
C GLN A 609 -17.42 5.79 -10.83
N ARG A 610 -18.35 6.66 -11.24
CA ARG A 610 -18.32 7.29 -12.57
C ARG A 610 -17.26 8.37 -12.77
N LEU A 611 -16.50 8.73 -11.74
CA LEU A 611 -15.47 9.78 -11.80
C LEU A 611 -14.07 9.20 -11.61
N GLY A 612 -13.06 9.93 -12.07
CA GLY A 612 -11.65 9.62 -11.82
C GLY A 612 -10.79 9.43 -13.06
N GLY A 613 -9.48 9.49 -12.88
CA GLY A 613 -8.47 9.18 -13.89
C GLY A 613 -7.52 10.34 -14.21
N ALA A 614 -6.73 10.19 -15.27
CA ALA A 614 -5.67 11.15 -15.64
C ALA A 614 -6.10 12.61 -15.89
N PHE A 615 -7.41 12.87 -16.04
CA PHE A 615 -7.95 14.24 -16.17
C PHE A 615 -8.29 14.88 -14.81
N GLY A 616 -8.29 14.10 -13.73
CA GLY A 616 -8.55 14.49 -12.35
C GLY A 616 -9.74 13.75 -11.74
N ALA A 617 -9.74 13.61 -10.41
CA ALA A 617 -10.72 12.86 -9.62
C ALA A 617 -12.20 13.27 -9.82
N ARG A 618 -12.45 14.47 -10.38
CA ARG A 618 -13.80 15.01 -10.60
C ARG A 618 -14.31 14.89 -12.03
N TYR A 619 -13.52 14.35 -12.94
CA TYR A 619 -13.89 14.16 -14.35
C TYR A 619 -14.55 12.80 -14.55
N PRO A 620 -15.38 12.62 -15.60
CA PRO A 620 -15.88 11.30 -15.97
C PRO A 620 -14.74 10.29 -16.09
N SER A 621 -14.98 9.06 -15.62
CA SER A 621 -13.98 8.01 -15.53
C SER A 621 -13.18 7.86 -16.82
N ALA A 622 -11.85 7.86 -16.70
CA ALA A 622 -10.96 7.61 -17.82
C ALA A 622 -11.12 6.21 -18.45
N CYS A 623 -11.81 5.28 -17.77
CA CYS A 623 -12.14 3.95 -18.32
C CYS A 623 -13.37 3.96 -19.23
N GLY A 624 -14.02 5.11 -19.40
CA GLY A 624 -15.14 5.28 -20.34
C GLY A 624 -16.48 4.68 -19.89
N ASN A 625 -16.63 4.35 -18.60
CA ASN A 625 -17.86 3.82 -18.02
C ASN A 625 -18.07 4.29 -16.57
N ASN A 626 -19.14 3.82 -15.91
CA ASN A 626 -19.51 4.30 -14.58
C ASN A 626 -18.88 3.49 -13.42
N GLY A 627 -17.97 2.56 -13.72
CA GLY A 627 -17.42 1.65 -12.72
C GLY A 627 -18.52 0.81 -12.05
N PHE A 628 -18.33 0.47 -10.78
CA PHE A 628 -19.31 -0.25 -9.98
C PHE A 628 -20.31 0.71 -9.30
N SER A 629 -21.38 0.16 -8.73
CA SER A 629 -22.41 0.91 -8.00
C SER A 629 -22.58 0.37 -6.59
N ALA A 630 -22.87 1.29 -5.66
CA ALA A 630 -23.25 0.92 -4.30
C ALA A 630 -24.64 0.25 -4.32
N VAL A 631 -24.79 -0.87 -3.63
CA VAL A 631 -25.97 -1.75 -3.68
C VAL A 631 -26.25 -2.35 -2.31
N ALA A 632 -27.35 -3.08 -2.15
CA ALA A 632 -27.66 -3.72 -0.87
C ALA A 632 -26.64 -4.82 -0.52
N GLY A 633 -26.02 -4.72 0.65
CA GLY A 633 -25.00 -5.64 1.13
C GLY A 633 -23.58 -5.19 0.76
N TRP A 634 -22.63 -6.12 0.71
CA TRP A 634 -21.27 -5.77 0.32
C TRP A 634 -21.23 -5.37 -1.16
N ASP A 635 -20.51 -4.28 -1.45
CA ASP A 635 -20.24 -3.83 -2.81
C ASP A 635 -18.80 -3.27 -2.97
N PRO A 636 -18.24 -3.27 -4.20
CA PRO A 636 -16.89 -2.77 -4.48
C PRO A 636 -16.82 -1.23 -4.59
N VAL A 637 -17.67 -0.50 -3.85
CA VAL A 637 -17.63 0.98 -3.74
C VAL A 637 -17.50 1.40 -2.28
N THR A 638 -18.27 0.77 -1.40
CA THR A 638 -18.39 1.12 0.03
C THR A 638 -18.23 -0.08 0.97
N GLY A 639 -17.95 -1.26 0.43
CA GLY A 639 -17.66 -2.46 1.21
C GLY A 639 -18.86 -2.92 2.01
N LEU A 640 -18.65 -3.26 3.29
CA LEU A 640 -19.72 -3.65 4.21
C LEU A 640 -20.58 -2.46 4.69
N GLY A 641 -20.23 -1.23 4.32
CA GLY A 641 -20.89 0.01 4.73
C GLY A 641 -20.12 0.81 5.79
N THR A 642 -20.81 1.76 6.43
CA THR A 642 -20.22 2.68 7.42
C THR A 642 -20.38 2.18 8.86
N PRO A 643 -19.45 2.49 9.78
CA PRO A 643 -19.38 1.84 11.08
C PRO A 643 -20.49 2.29 12.04
N LYS A 644 -20.98 1.35 12.85
CA LYS A 644 -21.77 1.61 14.06
C LYS A 644 -20.91 1.33 15.28
N TYR A 645 -20.21 2.35 15.77
CA TYR A 645 -19.20 2.20 16.83
C TYR A 645 -19.68 1.39 18.05
N PRO A 646 -20.87 1.65 18.63
CA PRO A 646 -21.32 0.88 19.81
C PRO A 646 -21.48 -0.62 19.54
N GLU A 647 -21.97 -0.99 18.35
CA GLU A 647 -22.16 -2.39 17.97
C GLU A 647 -20.82 -3.06 17.66
N MET A 648 -19.89 -2.34 17.03
CA MET A 648 -18.53 -2.83 16.79
C MET A 648 -17.79 -3.09 18.10
N VAL A 649 -17.81 -2.14 19.06
CA VAL A 649 -17.22 -2.34 20.39
C VAL A 649 -17.83 -3.57 21.06
N LYS A 650 -19.15 -3.67 21.11
CA LYS A 650 -19.85 -4.81 21.72
C LYS A 650 -19.45 -6.14 21.08
N TYR A 651 -19.33 -6.17 19.76
CA TYR A 651 -18.91 -7.38 19.04
C TYR A 651 -17.47 -7.75 19.38
N PHE A 652 -16.53 -6.84 19.14
CA PHE A 652 -15.11 -7.12 19.34
C PHE A 652 -14.76 -7.36 20.80
N VAL A 653 -15.34 -6.65 21.77
CA VAL A 653 -15.13 -6.95 23.20
C VAL A 653 -15.67 -8.33 23.56
N GLY A 654 -16.75 -8.76 22.90
CA GLY A 654 -17.36 -10.08 23.07
C GLY A 654 -16.50 -11.24 22.53
N LEU A 655 -15.55 -10.96 21.62
CA LEU A 655 -14.62 -11.94 21.05
C LEU A 655 -13.45 -12.25 21.98
#